data_AF-A0A0D2ANE5-F1
#
_entry.id   AF-A0A0D2ANE5-F1
#
_cell.length_a   1.000
_cell.length_b   1.000
_cell.length_c   1.000
_cell.angle_alpha   90.00
_cell.angle_beta   90.00
_cell.angle_gamma   90.00
#
_symmetry.space_group_name_H-M   'P 1'
#
loop_
_entity.id
_entity.type
_entity.pdbx_description
1 polymer ?
#
loop_
_entity_poly.entity_id
_entity_poly.type
_entity_poly.pdbx_seq_one_letter_code
_entity_poly.pdbx_strand_id
1 'polypeptide(L)'
;MGIDFKVFKGSQSGEIVEAKGHREVGPTQALVALSHCGVCGTDSHYRHADQGLGHEGVGVIKEVGSLVEKLSDLRVGDRVGMGWLQRTCGYCKFCLTGRQFKCQNSEQFGTANLDQGCFGTGVAWDVSALFKIPDEIASESAGPLMCGGATVWGPLYEHGFKAGDRIGIIGIGGLGHLAIQFASKMGMEAVVFSGTESKKEEAFRFGAREFYATKGVTKFEGIEPVDCLLITTSVLPDLSLYLPVLAPFAKIFPLTISMDNIPVPVLPFIIYGYSIIGSGGAHPQSVQAMLRFAAEHSVKPVIEKFPMTQKGVTDAMTKLDEGSVRYRGVLEVIHHAMIAPKPWLEELTLNKLHRLATALGTPCSGTKLARIEAIRHATSNTVRDGDSRRRVPNLSLLSIDMGIRNLAFAHLTAPIEEATRPLKHIQYSMPTLQAWRRIAVAESLDTTSGRPCSALEKSTTTAVNPAEASKESFEPIDYARHAYHLVKYMLEAYQPNHVLIERQRFRSGGQSAVQEWTLRVGVFEGMLYSVLRTLVEEHKLQLSIEPMQPPRVNRYWLEVSQGLLGSKENKLVGRQIKKAKIDLVGHLLRDGSLDVCVGKGVQKTASDYVSRVNKASQRGRADATKMSKQDDLADSLLQGLAWIHWQNNRRRIQVLGRDAVDMASGALL
;
A
#
# COMPACT_ATOMS: atom_id res chain seq x y z
N MET A 1 24.76 10.76 6.28
CA MET A 1 25.25 10.31 7.60
C MET A 1 25.35 8.80 7.48
N GLY A 2 26.49 8.18 7.77
CA GLY A 2 26.59 6.72 7.62
C GLY A 2 25.74 5.95 8.64
N ILE A 3 25.52 4.65 8.37
CA ILE A 3 24.84 3.73 9.27
C ILE A 3 25.85 2.94 10.11
N ASP A 4 25.55 2.72 11.38
CA ASP A 4 26.15 1.64 12.15
C ASP A 4 25.29 0.38 12.02
N PHE A 5 25.91 -0.73 11.64
CA PHE A 5 25.22 -2.01 11.48
C PHE A 5 25.96 -3.13 12.21
N LYS A 6 25.19 -4.15 12.58
CA LYS A 6 25.72 -5.44 12.97
C LYS A 6 25.79 -6.35 11.76
N VAL A 7 26.82 -7.20 11.71
CA VAL A 7 27.00 -8.22 10.69
C VAL A 7 27.56 -9.48 11.34
N PHE A 8 27.10 -10.64 10.89
CA PHE A 8 27.62 -11.95 11.27
C PHE A 8 28.58 -12.42 10.20
N LYS A 9 29.83 -12.65 10.59
CA LYS A 9 30.92 -13.02 9.70
C LYS A 9 31.32 -14.48 9.87
N GLY A 10 31.89 -15.05 8.82
CA GLY A 10 32.73 -16.25 8.94
C GLY A 10 34.04 -15.93 9.67
N SER A 11 34.77 -16.96 10.06
CA SER A 11 36.07 -16.86 10.71
C SER A 11 36.94 -18.06 10.37
N GLN A 12 38.26 -17.98 10.55
CA GLN A 12 39.16 -19.09 10.21
C GLN A 12 38.78 -20.41 10.91
N SER A 13 38.30 -20.35 12.16
CA SER A 13 37.84 -21.53 12.90
C SER A 13 36.51 -22.12 12.39
N GLY A 14 35.78 -21.38 11.55
CA GLY A 14 34.43 -21.73 11.11
C GLY A 14 33.34 -21.31 12.11
N GLU A 15 33.71 -20.66 13.21
CA GLU A 15 32.74 -20.07 14.14
C GLU A 15 32.14 -18.80 13.54
N ILE A 16 30.85 -18.56 13.81
CA ILE A 16 30.18 -17.34 13.41
C ILE A 16 30.53 -16.24 14.40
N VAL A 17 30.98 -15.08 13.91
CA VAL A 17 31.40 -13.94 14.74
C VAL A 17 30.47 -12.75 14.51
N GLU A 18 29.96 -12.14 15.59
CA GLU A 18 29.28 -10.84 15.50
C GLU A 18 30.32 -9.72 15.39
N ALA A 19 30.19 -8.88 14.36
CA ALA A 19 30.98 -7.67 14.17
C ALA A 19 30.08 -6.45 13.99
N LYS A 20 30.65 -5.26 14.20
CA LYS A 20 30.01 -3.98 13.91
C LYS A 20 30.73 -3.32 12.74
N GLY A 21 29.98 -2.71 11.84
CA GLY A 21 30.50 -1.93 10.72
C GLY A 21 29.84 -0.56 10.65
N HIS A 22 30.50 0.37 9.94
CA HIS A 22 29.95 1.67 9.62
C HIS A 22 30.03 1.92 8.11
N ARG A 23 28.94 2.37 7.48
CA ARG A 23 28.91 2.64 6.04
C ARG A 23 28.17 3.92 5.70
N GLU A 24 28.84 4.76 4.91
CA GLU A 24 28.20 5.90 4.24
C GLU A 24 27.59 5.47 2.92
N VAL A 25 26.48 6.11 2.54
CA VAL A 25 25.78 5.80 1.29
C VAL A 25 26.53 6.43 0.13
N GLY A 26 27.09 5.60 -0.74
CA GLY A 26 27.71 6.06 -1.99
C GLY A 26 26.68 6.67 -2.97
N PRO A 27 27.11 7.42 -3.99
CA PRO A 27 26.20 8.16 -4.89
C PRO A 27 25.15 7.29 -5.59
N THR A 28 25.48 6.05 -5.92
CA THR A 28 24.60 5.09 -6.61
C THR A 28 24.04 4.02 -5.69
N GLN A 29 24.31 4.12 -4.39
CA GLN A 29 23.90 3.11 -3.41
C GLN A 29 22.61 3.50 -2.70
N ALA A 30 21.92 2.50 -2.17
CA ALA A 30 20.89 2.69 -1.18
C ALA A 30 21.28 1.97 0.11
N LEU A 31 21.03 2.64 1.22
CA LEU A 31 21.13 2.06 2.54
C LEU A 31 19.86 1.27 2.85
N VAL A 32 20.02 -0.01 3.11
CA VAL A 32 18.91 -0.92 3.41
C VAL A 32 19.00 -1.35 4.86
N ALA A 33 17.94 -1.10 5.64
CA ALA A 33 17.76 -1.75 6.94
C ALA A 33 17.21 -3.16 6.71
N LEU A 34 18.03 -4.16 7.03
CA LEU A 34 17.71 -5.56 6.80
C LEU A 34 16.65 -6.04 7.79
N SER A 35 15.80 -6.95 7.31
CA SER A 35 14.73 -7.58 8.10
C SER A 35 14.83 -9.09 8.07
N HIS A 36 15.14 -9.66 6.91
CA HIS A 36 15.22 -11.09 6.70
C HIS A 36 16.41 -11.41 5.79
N CYS A 37 16.99 -12.60 5.94
CA CYS A 37 17.91 -13.16 4.96
C CYS A 37 17.71 -14.68 4.89
N GLY A 38 17.61 -15.23 3.69
CA GLY A 38 17.68 -16.68 3.52
C GLY A 38 19.08 -17.22 3.81
N VAL A 39 19.18 -18.48 4.24
CA VAL A 39 20.43 -19.20 4.50
C VAL A 39 20.64 -20.20 3.37
N CYS A 40 21.76 -20.07 2.67
CA CYS A 40 22.09 -20.84 1.47
C CYS A 40 23.37 -21.65 1.68
N GLY A 41 23.54 -22.76 0.93
CA GLY A 41 24.75 -23.58 0.99
C GLY A 41 26.02 -22.79 0.66
N THR A 42 25.90 -21.74 -0.14
CA THR A 42 27.03 -20.85 -0.44
C THR A 42 27.52 -20.08 0.78
N ASP A 43 26.67 -19.79 1.77
CA ASP A 43 27.11 -19.17 3.02
C ASP A 43 28.04 -20.12 3.81
N SER A 44 27.80 -21.45 3.75
CA SER A 44 28.70 -22.45 4.34
C SER A 44 30.07 -22.48 3.64
N HIS A 45 30.16 -22.22 2.34
CA HIS A 45 31.45 -22.13 1.63
C HIS A 45 32.31 -20.95 2.11
N TYR A 46 31.71 -19.88 2.61
CA TYR A 46 32.41 -18.70 3.14
C TYR A 46 32.52 -18.71 4.68
N ARG A 47 32.09 -19.79 5.35
CA ARG A 47 32.14 -19.92 6.81
C ARG A 47 33.56 -19.75 7.38
N HIS A 48 34.57 -20.18 6.62
CA HIS A 48 35.99 -20.09 7.00
C HIS A 48 36.69 -18.79 6.56
N ALA A 49 35.97 -17.86 5.94
CA ALA A 49 36.50 -16.58 5.46
C ALA A 49 36.11 -15.44 6.39
N ASP A 50 37.00 -14.46 6.60
CA ASP A 50 36.70 -13.24 7.38
C ASP A 50 35.82 -12.25 6.60
N GLN A 51 34.59 -12.66 6.33
CA GLN A 51 33.63 -11.93 5.51
C GLN A 51 32.22 -11.96 6.13
N GLY A 52 31.43 -10.89 5.94
CA GLY A 52 30.00 -10.86 6.22
C GLY A 52 29.20 -11.88 5.41
N LEU A 53 28.42 -12.71 6.09
CA LEU A 53 27.65 -13.79 5.49
C LEU A 53 26.26 -13.33 5.03
N GLY A 54 25.59 -14.14 4.21
CA GLY A 54 24.23 -13.90 3.73
C GLY A 54 24.18 -13.10 2.43
N HIS A 55 23.50 -13.66 1.44
CA HIS A 55 23.28 -13.05 0.12
C HIS A 55 21.84 -13.22 -0.40
N GLU A 56 20.89 -13.39 0.53
CA GLU A 56 19.46 -13.58 0.26
C GLU A 56 18.63 -12.56 1.05
N GLY A 57 19.08 -11.30 1.06
CA GLY A 57 18.60 -10.26 1.95
C GLY A 57 17.28 -9.63 1.50
N VAL A 58 16.48 -9.20 2.48
CA VAL A 58 15.28 -8.38 2.32
C VAL A 58 15.25 -7.31 3.38
N GLY A 59 14.95 -6.07 2.98
CA GLY A 59 14.88 -4.94 3.90
C GLY A 59 14.12 -3.75 3.34
N VAL A 60 14.22 -2.63 4.05
CA VAL A 60 13.59 -1.36 3.67
C VAL A 60 14.66 -0.30 3.47
N ILE A 61 14.58 0.42 2.36
CA ILE A 61 15.50 1.53 2.07
C ILE A 61 15.30 2.64 3.12
N LYS A 62 16.39 3.08 3.75
CA LYS A 62 16.41 4.17 4.74
C LYS A 62 17.05 5.45 4.22
N GLU A 63 18.01 5.34 3.31
CA GLU A 63 18.70 6.46 2.69
C GLU A 63 19.11 6.05 1.27
N VAL A 64 19.21 7.02 0.36
CA VAL A 64 19.63 6.81 -1.03
C VAL A 64 20.71 7.82 -1.40
N GLY A 65 21.66 7.39 -2.21
CA GLY A 65 22.71 8.23 -2.76
C GLY A 65 22.17 9.27 -3.74
N SER A 66 22.98 10.31 -3.97
CA SER A 66 22.60 11.48 -4.78
C SER A 66 22.25 11.21 -6.25
N LEU A 67 22.66 10.06 -6.80
CA LEU A 67 22.38 9.66 -8.18
C LEU A 67 21.26 8.63 -8.30
N VAL A 68 20.77 8.07 -7.19
CA VAL A 68 19.77 6.98 -7.21
C VAL A 68 18.48 7.38 -7.92
N GLU A 69 17.98 8.59 -7.68
CA GLU A 69 16.75 9.09 -8.32
C GLU A 69 16.86 9.19 -9.85
N LYS A 70 18.08 9.34 -10.38
CA LYS A 70 18.36 9.42 -11.83
C LYS A 70 18.53 8.05 -12.47
N LEU A 71 18.91 7.04 -11.68
CA LEU A 71 19.30 5.71 -12.18
C LEU A 71 18.21 4.66 -11.99
N SER A 72 17.27 4.89 -11.06
CA SER A 72 16.23 3.92 -10.73
C SER A 72 14.94 4.62 -10.25
N ASP A 73 13.89 3.83 -10.08
CA ASP A 73 12.62 4.20 -9.44
C ASP A 73 12.60 3.94 -7.93
N LEU A 74 13.68 3.41 -7.34
CA LEU A 74 13.77 3.08 -5.92
C LEU A 74 13.89 4.33 -5.03
N ARG A 75 13.12 4.38 -3.94
CA ARG A 75 13.08 5.50 -3.00
C ARG A 75 13.14 5.03 -1.55
N VAL A 76 13.41 5.96 -0.63
CA VAL A 76 13.33 5.70 0.81
C VAL A 76 11.93 5.17 1.17
N GLY A 77 11.89 4.09 1.95
CA GLY A 77 10.65 3.40 2.33
C GLY A 77 10.30 2.20 1.44
N ASP A 78 10.92 2.04 0.27
CA ASP A 78 10.69 0.86 -0.56
C ASP A 78 11.23 -0.41 0.11
N ARG A 79 10.44 -1.49 -0.01
CA ARG A 79 10.84 -2.85 0.39
C ARG A 79 11.60 -3.50 -0.76
N VAL A 80 12.86 -3.87 -0.52
CA VAL A 80 13.77 -4.39 -1.53
C VAL A 80 14.40 -5.71 -1.13
N GLY A 81 14.67 -6.55 -2.12
CA GLY A 81 15.44 -7.78 -2.07
C GLY A 81 16.80 -7.61 -2.75
N MET A 82 17.80 -8.34 -2.26
CA MET A 82 19.17 -8.32 -2.78
C MET A 82 19.74 -9.74 -2.78
N GLY A 83 20.50 -10.05 -3.82
CA GLY A 83 21.03 -11.38 -4.10
C GLY A 83 22.56 -11.46 -4.05
N TRP A 84 23.10 -12.40 -4.83
CA TRP A 84 24.54 -12.60 -5.04
C TRP A 84 25.28 -11.35 -5.58
N LEU A 85 24.68 -10.66 -6.54
CA LEU A 85 25.24 -9.43 -7.10
C LEU A 85 25.08 -8.27 -6.10
N GLN A 86 26.11 -7.45 -5.97
CA GLN A 86 26.11 -6.24 -5.15
C GLN A 86 26.17 -4.97 -5.99
N ARG A 87 26.77 -5.05 -7.18
CA ARG A 87 26.81 -3.97 -8.18
C ARG A 87 27.09 -4.52 -9.57
N THR A 88 26.53 -3.87 -10.59
CA THR A 88 26.87 -4.10 -12.00
C THR A 88 27.41 -2.81 -12.63
N CYS A 89 28.26 -2.90 -13.64
CA CYS A 89 28.96 -1.71 -14.15
C CYS A 89 28.13 -0.85 -15.12
N GLY A 90 27.08 -1.39 -15.73
CA GLY A 90 26.20 -0.67 -16.65
C GLY A 90 26.75 -0.39 -18.05
N TYR A 91 28.06 -0.55 -18.31
CA TYR A 91 28.66 -0.21 -19.60
C TYR A 91 29.30 -1.37 -20.37
N CYS A 92 29.59 -2.51 -19.73
CA CYS A 92 30.22 -3.63 -20.45
C CYS A 92 29.22 -4.31 -21.41
N LYS A 93 29.74 -5.05 -22.40
CA LYS A 93 28.92 -5.79 -23.39
C LYS A 93 27.78 -6.59 -22.74
N PHE A 94 28.04 -7.25 -21.62
CA PHE A 94 27.04 -8.05 -20.91
C PHE A 94 25.98 -7.19 -20.23
N CYS A 95 26.37 -6.06 -19.63
CA CYS A 95 25.40 -5.13 -19.05
C CYS A 95 24.49 -4.51 -20.13
N LEU A 96 25.07 -4.06 -21.24
CA LEU A 96 24.34 -3.42 -22.33
C LEU A 96 23.41 -4.37 -23.10
N THR A 97 23.59 -5.68 -22.94
CA THR A 97 22.76 -6.71 -23.59
C THR A 97 21.83 -7.44 -22.62
N GLY A 98 21.58 -6.89 -21.43
CA GLY A 98 20.65 -7.50 -20.46
C GLY A 98 21.17 -8.77 -19.80
N ARG A 99 22.49 -9.00 -19.83
CA ARG A 99 23.17 -10.18 -19.27
C ARG A 99 24.06 -9.82 -18.08
N GLN A 100 23.58 -8.93 -17.22
CA GLN A 100 24.37 -8.30 -16.15
C GLN A 100 24.96 -9.32 -15.16
N PHE A 101 24.38 -10.51 -15.02
CA PHE A 101 24.96 -11.59 -14.19
C PHE A 101 26.32 -12.11 -14.73
N LYS A 102 26.66 -11.81 -15.98
CA LYS A 102 27.96 -12.07 -16.60
C LYS A 102 28.81 -10.79 -16.71
N CYS A 103 28.49 -9.76 -15.93
CA CYS A 103 29.27 -8.53 -15.89
C CYS A 103 30.68 -8.82 -15.37
N GLN A 104 31.70 -8.44 -16.13
CA GLN A 104 33.11 -8.65 -15.76
C GLN A 104 33.63 -7.66 -14.71
N ASN A 105 32.90 -6.56 -14.51
CA ASN A 105 33.23 -5.49 -13.56
C ASN A 105 32.18 -5.39 -12.43
N SER A 106 31.53 -6.52 -12.10
CA SER A 106 30.54 -6.56 -11.01
C SER A 106 31.21 -6.71 -9.65
N GLU A 107 30.58 -6.20 -8.62
CA GLU A 107 30.87 -6.56 -7.23
C GLU A 107 29.92 -7.69 -6.82
N GLN A 108 30.44 -8.73 -6.20
CA GLN A 108 29.70 -9.94 -5.88
C GLN A 108 29.98 -10.40 -4.45
N PHE A 109 29.00 -11.05 -3.83
CA PHE A 109 29.21 -11.75 -2.57
C PHE A 109 30.41 -12.70 -2.68
N GLY A 110 31.24 -12.77 -1.64
CA GLY A 110 32.46 -13.59 -1.68
C GLY A 110 33.71 -12.89 -2.22
N THR A 111 33.57 -11.73 -2.88
CA THR A 111 34.70 -11.08 -3.58
C THR A 111 34.80 -9.57 -3.34
N ALA A 112 33.68 -8.92 -3.02
CA ALA A 112 33.62 -7.48 -2.78
C ALA A 112 32.80 -7.19 -1.51
N ASN A 113 33.02 -5.99 -0.94
CA ASN A 113 32.34 -5.49 0.27
C ASN A 113 32.35 -6.52 1.42
N LEU A 114 33.52 -7.15 1.67
CA LEU A 114 33.68 -8.29 2.58
C LEU A 114 33.32 -7.98 4.04
N ASP A 115 33.31 -6.72 4.43
CA ASP A 115 32.87 -6.24 5.75
C ASP A 115 31.35 -6.25 5.92
N GLN A 116 30.57 -6.45 4.85
CA GLN A 116 29.12 -6.42 4.83
C GLN A 116 28.54 -7.78 4.40
N GLY A 117 27.30 -8.05 4.82
CA GLY A 117 26.56 -9.24 4.44
C GLY A 117 25.11 -9.13 4.91
N CYS A 118 24.22 -9.94 4.34
CA CYS A 118 22.79 -9.89 4.67
C CYS A 118 22.44 -10.61 5.99
N PHE A 119 23.39 -11.34 6.60
CA PHE A 119 23.28 -11.75 8.00
C PHE A 119 23.69 -10.55 8.87
N GLY A 120 22.79 -9.59 9.01
CA GLY A 120 23.08 -8.35 9.71
C GLY A 120 21.87 -7.42 9.78
N THR A 121 22.08 -6.21 10.30
CA THR A 121 21.00 -5.22 10.48
C THR A 121 20.96 -4.17 9.36
N GLY A 122 21.98 -4.06 8.53
CA GLY A 122 21.98 -3.13 7.40
C GLY A 122 23.12 -3.34 6.42
N VAL A 123 22.90 -2.87 5.19
CA VAL A 123 23.86 -2.93 4.07
C VAL A 123 23.74 -1.68 3.19
N ALA A 124 24.82 -1.28 2.53
CA ALA A 124 24.82 -0.21 1.53
C ALA A 124 25.12 -0.78 0.13
N TRP A 125 24.07 -1.11 -0.62
CA TRP A 125 24.18 -1.81 -1.91
C TRP A 125 23.93 -0.86 -3.08
N ASP A 126 24.57 -1.13 -4.22
CA ASP A 126 24.29 -0.38 -5.44
C ASP A 126 22.86 -0.66 -5.93
N VAL A 127 22.15 0.37 -6.37
CA VAL A 127 20.75 0.22 -6.80
C VAL A 127 20.58 -0.69 -8.02
N SER A 128 21.65 -0.95 -8.79
CA SER A 128 21.62 -1.93 -9.88
C SER A 128 21.44 -3.38 -9.43
N ALA A 129 21.59 -3.66 -8.13
CA ALA A 129 21.46 -4.98 -7.52
C ALA A 129 20.30 -5.08 -6.50
N LEU A 130 19.43 -4.06 -6.46
CA LEU A 130 18.26 -4.03 -5.58
C LEU A 130 16.97 -4.23 -6.38
N PHE A 131 16.08 -5.03 -5.83
CA PHE A 131 14.84 -5.43 -6.49
C PHE A 131 13.65 -5.13 -5.60
N LYS A 132 12.69 -4.33 -6.07
CA LYS A 132 11.46 -4.07 -5.32
C LYS A 132 10.68 -5.36 -5.11
N ILE A 133 10.31 -5.65 -3.87
CA ILE A 133 9.56 -6.85 -3.50
C ILE A 133 8.05 -6.55 -3.62
N PRO A 134 7.30 -7.32 -4.43
CA PRO A 134 5.84 -7.20 -4.49
C PRO A 134 5.17 -7.36 -3.13
N ASP A 135 4.05 -6.66 -2.90
CA ASP A 135 3.39 -6.65 -1.60
C ASP A 135 2.81 -8.02 -1.21
N GLU A 136 2.49 -8.84 -2.20
CA GLU A 136 1.96 -10.19 -2.07
C GLU A 136 3.00 -11.21 -1.58
N ILE A 137 4.30 -10.88 -1.69
CA ILE A 137 5.40 -11.72 -1.21
C ILE A 137 5.86 -11.22 0.15
N ALA A 138 5.63 -12.06 1.17
CA ALA A 138 6.14 -11.83 2.52
C ALA A 138 7.68 -11.79 2.54
N SER A 139 8.27 -10.93 3.37
CA SER A 139 9.73 -10.75 3.43
C SER A 139 10.49 -12.05 3.69
N GLU A 140 9.97 -12.90 4.58
CA GLU A 140 10.51 -14.24 4.88
C GLU A 140 10.53 -15.18 3.68
N SER A 141 9.61 -14.99 2.73
CA SER A 141 9.56 -15.76 1.48
C SER A 141 10.40 -15.14 0.36
N ALA A 142 10.58 -13.82 0.37
CA ALA A 142 11.30 -13.10 -0.69
C ALA A 142 12.81 -13.38 -0.67
N GLY A 143 13.43 -13.53 0.51
CA GLY A 143 14.87 -13.75 0.64
C GLY A 143 15.36 -14.96 -0.18
N PRO A 144 14.82 -16.18 0.05
CA PRO A 144 15.18 -17.36 -0.74
C PRO A 144 14.96 -17.25 -2.25
N LEU A 145 14.07 -16.36 -2.70
CA LEU A 145 13.87 -16.11 -4.13
C LEU A 145 15.04 -15.33 -4.74
N MET A 146 15.75 -14.52 -3.95
CA MET A 146 16.88 -13.69 -4.41
C MET A 146 18.12 -14.49 -4.82
N CYS A 147 18.21 -15.77 -4.45
CA CYS A 147 19.24 -16.69 -4.94
C CYS A 147 18.62 -18.01 -5.37
N GLY A 148 18.15 -18.87 -4.46
CA GLY A 148 17.59 -20.18 -4.81
C GLY A 148 16.49 -20.11 -5.89
N GLY A 149 15.56 -19.16 -5.77
CA GLY A 149 14.53 -18.92 -6.79
C GLY A 149 15.10 -18.43 -8.12
N ALA A 150 15.96 -17.41 -8.10
CA ALA A 150 16.59 -16.87 -9.29
C ALA A 150 17.44 -17.93 -10.03
N THR A 151 18.15 -18.78 -9.29
CA THR A 151 19.02 -19.83 -9.83
C THR A 151 18.25 -20.91 -10.58
N VAL A 152 17.03 -21.26 -10.15
CA VAL A 152 16.18 -22.19 -10.89
C VAL A 152 15.34 -21.49 -11.97
N TRP A 153 14.99 -20.23 -11.76
CA TRP A 153 14.27 -19.41 -12.75
C TRP A 153 15.10 -19.17 -14.01
N GLY A 154 16.39 -18.84 -13.86
CA GLY A 154 17.29 -18.53 -14.97
C GLY A 154 17.26 -19.61 -16.07
N PRO A 155 17.58 -20.89 -15.76
CA PRO A 155 17.47 -22.00 -16.71
C PRO A 155 16.08 -22.13 -17.34
N LEU A 156 15.00 -22.08 -16.56
CA LEU A 156 13.64 -22.29 -17.06
C LEU A 156 13.19 -21.19 -18.01
N TYR A 157 13.43 -19.93 -17.62
CA TYR A 157 12.91 -18.76 -18.32
C TYR A 157 13.86 -18.26 -19.42
N GLU A 158 15.16 -18.14 -19.14
CA GLU A 158 16.12 -17.52 -20.06
C GLU A 158 16.53 -18.44 -21.22
N HIS A 159 16.37 -19.76 -21.08
CA HIS A 159 16.67 -20.73 -22.14
C HIS A 159 15.46 -21.16 -22.97
N GLY A 160 14.31 -20.50 -22.76
CA GLY A 160 13.15 -20.56 -23.66
C GLY A 160 12.35 -21.85 -23.58
N PHE A 161 12.35 -22.53 -22.43
CA PHE A 161 11.43 -23.65 -22.21
C PHE A 161 9.98 -23.14 -22.16
N LYS A 162 9.06 -23.99 -22.58
CA LYS A 162 7.65 -23.64 -22.79
C LYS A 162 6.73 -24.62 -22.06
N ALA A 163 5.47 -24.22 -21.93
CA ALA A 163 4.45 -25.13 -21.44
C ALA A 163 4.40 -26.40 -22.30
N GLY A 164 4.31 -27.56 -21.64
CA GLY A 164 4.42 -28.89 -22.26
C GLY A 164 5.84 -29.47 -22.26
N ASP A 165 6.90 -28.67 -22.14
CA ASP A 165 8.26 -29.21 -22.03
C ASP A 165 8.42 -30.01 -20.72
N ARG A 166 9.20 -31.08 -20.78
CA ARG A 166 9.45 -31.98 -19.65
C ARG A 166 10.76 -31.61 -18.95
N ILE A 167 10.67 -31.24 -17.67
CA ILE A 167 11.79 -30.75 -16.86
C ILE A 167 12.16 -31.79 -15.81
N GLY A 168 13.27 -32.49 -16.03
CA GLY A 168 13.90 -33.36 -15.04
C GLY A 168 14.54 -32.55 -13.92
N ILE A 169 14.21 -32.86 -12.66
CA ILE A 169 14.73 -32.17 -11.47
C ILE A 169 15.37 -33.21 -10.56
N ILE A 170 16.69 -33.16 -10.42
CA ILE A 170 17.44 -34.04 -9.54
C ILE A 170 17.57 -33.38 -8.17
N GLY A 171 17.01 -34.02 -7.15
CA GLY A 171 17.01 -33.58 -5.76
C GLY A 171 15.83 -32.69 -5.40
N ILE A 172 15.35 -32.83 -4.15
CA ILE A 172 14.30 -31.99 -3.58
C ILE A 172 14.88 -31.31 -2.34
N GLY A 173 15.74 -30.32 -2.58
CA GLY A 173 16.31 -29.46 -1.54
C GLY A 173 15.76 -28.04 -1.63
N GLY A 174 16.55 -27.07 -1.16
CA GLY A 174 16.21 -25.65 -1.27
C GLY A 174 15.97 -25.17 -2.71
N LEU A 175 16.70 -25.70 -3.68
CA LEU A 175 16.49 -25.37 -5.10
C LEU A 175 15.39 -26.24 -5.73
N GLY A 176 15.47 -27.56 -5.56
CA GLY A 176 14.55 -28.51 -6.18
C GLY A 176 13.07 -28.23 -5.89
N HIS A 177 12.69 -27.90 -4.64
CA HIS A 177 11.28 -27.60 -4.33
C HIS A 177 10.76 -26.31 -5.00
N LEU A 178 11.63 -25.33 -5.27
CA LEU A 178 11.27 -24.14 -6.04
C LEU A 178 11.24 -24.46 -7.54
N ALA A 179 12.17 -25.28 -8.04
CA ALA A 179 12.18 -25.72 -9.43
C ALA A 179 10.88 -26.43 -9.81
N ILE A 180 10.38 -27.33 -8.95
CA ILE A 180 9.11 -28.04 -9.16
C ILE A 180 7.95 -27.03 -9.26
N GLN A 181 7.87 -26.09 -8.33
CA GLN A 181 6.82 -25.08 -8.32
C GLN A 181 6.86 -24.19 -9.55
N PHE A 182 8.04 -23.67 -9.92
CA PHE A 182 8.19 -22.82 -11.10
C PHE A 182 7.84 -23.57 -12.38
N ALA A 183 8.42 -24.76 -12.61
CA ALA A 183 8.14 -25.55 -13.80
C ALA A 183 6.63 -25.86 -13.91
N SER A 184 6.01 -26.35 -12.84
CA SER A 184 4.58 -26.66 -12.81
C SER A 184 3.71 -25.44 -13.09
N LYS A 185 3.99 -24.29 -12.45
CA LYS A 185 3.22 -23.05 -12.63
C LYS A 185 3.45 -22.41 -14.01
N MET A 186 4.59 -22.66 -14.65
CA MET A 186 4.86 -22.26 -16.04
C MET A 186 4.16 -23.17 -17.07
N GLY A 187 3.49 -24.24 -16.63
CA GLY A 187 2.83 -25.21 -17.49
C GLY A 187 3.75 -26.30 -18.04
N MET A 188 4.96 -26.45 -17.50
CA MET A 188 5.89 -27.52 -17.83
C MET A 188 5.62 -28.76 -16.98
N GLU A 189 6.07 -29.93 -17.44
CA GLU A 189 5.95 -31.19 -16.69
C GLU A 189 7.18 -31.41 -15.82
N ALA A 190 7.05 -31.18 -14.51
CA ALA A 190 8.13 -31.41 -13.55
C ALA A 190 8.29 -32.92 -13.25
N VAL A 191 9.40 -33.52 -13.68
CA VAL A 191 9.76 -34.93 -13.47
C VAL A 191 10.86 -35.02 -12.42
N VAL A 192 10.55 -35.58 -11.25
CA VAL A 192 11.44 -35.49 -10.09
C VAL A 192 12.22 -36.77 -9.86
N PHE A 193 13.53 -36.63 -9.68
CA PHE A 193 14.44 -37.71 -9.31
C PHE A 193 15.00 -37.44 -7.90
N SER A 194 14.72 -38.33 -6.94
CA SER A 194 15.11 -38.17 -5.54
C SER A 194 15.73 -39.45 -5.01
N GLY A 195 16.67 -39.37 -4.05
CA GLY A 195 17.33 -40.56 -3.52
C GLY A 195 16.35 -41.59 -2.92
N THR A 196 15.33 -41.14 -2.20
CA THR A 196 14.31 -42.02 -1.61
C THR A 196 12.90 -41.46 -1.81
N GLU A 197 11.88 -42.28 -1.54
CA GLU A 197 10.45 -41.93 -1.62
C GLU A 197 9.97 -40.96 -0.53
N SER A 198 10.82 -40.61 0.45
CA SER A 198 10.38 -39.86 1.65
C SER A 198 9.79 -38.48 1.36
N LYS A 199 10.08 -37.92 0.19
CA LYS A 199 9.59 -36.60 -0.26
C LYS A 199 8.59 -36.69 -1.42
N LYS A 200 8.10 -37.89 -1.76
CA LYS A 200 7.21 -38.11 -2.91
C LYS A 200 5.94 -37.27 -2.82
N GLU A 201 5.24 -37.36 -1.69
CA GLU A 201 4.00 -36.62 -1.47
C GLU A 201 4.20 -35.11 -1.46
N GLU A 202 5.33 -34.64 -0.91
CA GLU A 202 5.71 -33.22 -0.95
C GLU A 202 5.99 -32.76 -2.37
N ALA A 203 6.71 -33.55 -3.18
CA ALA A 203 6.97 -33.24 -4.58
C ALA A 203 5.68 -33.05 -5.38
N PHE A 204 4.71 -33.97 -5.22
CA PHE A 204 3.40 -33.85 -5.87
C PHE A 204 2.62 -32.63 -5.38
N ARG A 205 2.66 -32.30 -4.09
CA ARG A 205 2.07 -31.06 -3.56
C ARG A 205 2.69 -29.80 -4.14
N PHE A 206 3.98 -29.82 -4.46
CA PHE A 206 4.67 -28.72 -5.14
C PHE A 206 4.34 -28.63 -6.63
N GLY A 207 3.71 -29.66 -7.22
CA GLY A 207 3.29 -29.68 -8.62
C GLY A 207 4.12 -30.62 -9.51
N ALA A 208 4.88 -31.56 -8.94
CA ALA A 208 5.52 -32.61 -9.71
C ALA A 208 4.47 -33.42 -10.49
N ARG A 209 4.79 -33.78 -11.73
CA ARG A 209 3.99 -34.69 -12.57
C ARG A 209 4.37 -36.14 -12.32
N GLU A 210 5.66 -36.39 -12.18
CA GLU A 210 6.25 -37.71 -11.97
C GLU A 210 7.31 -37.68 -10.86
N PHE A 211 7.53 -38.83 -10.23
CA PHE A 211 8.53 -38.98 -9.18
C PHE A 211 9.19 -40.36 -9.25
N TYR A 212 10.52 -40.37 -9.21
CA TYR A 212 11.34 -41.57 -9.25
C TYR A 212 12.38 -41.58 -8.12
N ALA A 213 12.33 -42.61 -7.27
CA ALA A 213 13.40 -42.88 -6.32
C ALA A 213 14.64 -43.45 -7.04
N THR A 214 15.84 -42.96 -6.71
CA THR A 214 17.08 -43.28 -7.45
C THR A 214 18.07 -44.14 -6.67
N LYS A 215 17.89 -44.32 -5.35
CA LYS A 215 18.80 -45.17 -4.55
C LYS A 215 18.70 -46.63 -4.99
N GLY A 216 19.83 -47.19 -5.42
CA GLY A 216 19.93 -48.57 -5.91
C GLY A 216 19.51 -48.74 -7.37
N VAL A 217 19.11 -47.67 -8.05
CA VAL A 217 18.78 -47.71 -9.48
C VAL A 217 20.06 -47.67 -10.31
N THR A 218 20.25 -48.66 -11.17
CA THR A 218 21.38 -48.74 -12.10
C THR A 218 21.00 -48.33 -13.53
N LYS A 219 19.70 -48.30 -13.84
CA LYS A 219 19.15 -47.89 -15.13
C LYS A 219 17.68 -47.49 -14.96
N PHE A 220 17.26 -46.43 -15.65
CA PHE A 220 15.84 -46.07 -15.76
C PHE A 220 15.18 -46.78 -16.93
N GLU A 221 13.93 -47.22 -16.74
CA GLU A 221 13.12 -47.87 -17.77
C GLU A 221 11.72 -47.27 -17.79
N GLY A 222 11.16 -47.08 -19.00
CA GLY A 222 9.79 -46.58 -19.19
C GLY A 222 9.57 -45.10 -18.83
N ILE A 223 10.63 -44.33 -18.58
CA ILE A 223 10.54 -42.89 -18.33
C ILE A 223 10.48 -42.17 -19.68
N GLU A 224 9.43 -41.38 -19.89
CA GLU A 224 9.32 -40.55 -21.07
C GLU A 224 10.37 -39.42 -21.03
N PRO A 225 11.12 -39.17 -22.13
CA PRO A 225 12.30 -38.30 -22.10
C PRO A 225 12.03 -36.88 -21.61
N VAL A 226 13.05 -36.26 -20.98
CA VAL A 226 13.00 -34.86 -20.51
C VAL A 226 13.81 -33.94 -21.42
N ASP A 227 13.30 -32.73 -21.68
CA ASP A 227 13.93 -31.69 -22.51
C ASP A 227 15.02 -30.91 -21.73
N CYS A 228 14.90 -30.90 -20.41
CA CYS A 228 15.80 -30.20 -19.51
C CYS A 228 16.14 -31.08 -18.31
N LEU A 229 17.38 -31.01 -17.82
CA LEU A 229 17.80 -31.63 -16.57
C LEU A 229 18.41 -30.58 -15.64
N LEU A 230 17.71 -30.25 -14.55
CA LEU A 230 18.20 -29.38 -13.48
C LEU A 230 18.82 -30.24 -12.38
N ILE A 231 20.12 -30.04 -12.14
CA ILE A 231 20.84 -30.71 -11.05
C ILE A 231 20.82 -29.79 -9.83
N THR A 232 20.02 -30.13 -8.81
CA THR A 232 19.77 -29.29 -7.63
C THR A 232 20.30 -29.90 -6.33
N THR A 233 21.07 -30.98 -6.43
CA THR A 233 21.71 -31.68 -5.31
C THR A 233 22.94 -30.92 -4.81
N SER A 234 23.36 -31.21 -3.57
CA SER A 234 24.62 -30.67 -3.02
C SER A 234 25.88 -31.39 -3.54
N VAL A 235 25.70 -32.55 -4.19
CA VAL A 235 26.75 -33.33 -4.83
C VAL A 235 26.38 -33.59 -6.29
N LEU A 236 27.38 -33.73 -7.15
CA LEU A 236 27.15 -34.03 -8.56
C LEU A 236 26.65 -35.48 -8.72
N PRO A 237 25.56 -35.72 -9.46
CA PRO A 237 25.11 -37.08 -9.78
C PRO A 237 26.01 -37.71 -10.85
N ASP A 238 26.01 -39.04 -10.93
CA ASP A 238 26.51 -39.74 -12.12
C ASP A 238 25.55 -39.46 -13.29
N LEU A 239 25.96 -38.58 -14.21
CA LEU A 239 25.15 -38.22 -15.36
C LEU A 239 24.85 -39.41 -16.27
N SER A 240 25.71 -40.43 -16.30
CA SER A 240 25.54 -41.62 -17.15
C SER A 240 24.20 -42.32 -16.87
N LEU A 241 23.73 -42.27 -15.63
CA LEU A 241 22.43 -42.81 -15.23
C LEU A 241 21.25 -42.05 -15.85
N TYR A 242 21.40 -40.75 -16.08
CA TYR A 242 20.32 -39.86 -16.53
C TYR A 242 20.34 -39.60 -18.05
N LEU A 243 21.48 -39.76 -18.73
CA LEU A 243 21.56 -39.58 -20.19
C LEU A 243 20.53 -40.41 -20.99
N PRO A 244 20.15 -41.64 -20.60
CA PRO A 244 19.12 -42.40 -21.30
C PRO A 244 17.70 -41.84 -21.18
N VAL A 245 17.44 -40.94 -20.22
CA VAL A 245 16.12 -40.31 -20.03
C VAL A 245 16.05 -38.90 -20.58
N LEU A 246 17.08 -38.45 -21.31
CA LEU A 246 17.09 -37.15 -21.97
C LEU A 246 16.53 -37.23 -23.39
N ALA A 247 15.74 -36.24 -23.78
CA ALA A 247 15.34 -36.06 -25.17
C ALA A 247 16.54 -35.61 -26.04
N PRO A 248 16.56 -35.89 -27.36
CA PRO A 248 17.53 -35.27 -28.26
C PRO A 248 17.55 -33.75 -28.09
N PHE A 249 18.75 -33.17 -28.09
CA PHE A 249 19.03 -31.74 -27.83
C PHE A 249 18.70 -31.24 -26.42
N ALA A 250 18.48 -32.14 -25.46
CA ALA A 250 18.26 -31.75 -24.08
C ALA A 250 19.41 -30.92 -23.50
N LYS A 251 19.04 -29.99 -22.61
CA LYS A 251 19.98 -29.12 -21.89
C LYS A 251 20.09 -29.54 -20.43
N ILE A 252 21.32 -29.64 -19.95
CA ILE A 252 21.67 -30.01 -18.58
C ILE A 252 22.21 -28.76 -17.88
N PHE A 253 21.63 -28.42 -16.73
CA PHE A 253 22.03 -27.29 -15.90
C PHE A 253 22.55 -27.78 -14.55
N PRO A 254 23.88 -27.86 -14.37
CA PRO A 254 24.46 -28.05 -13.06
C PRO A 254 24.28 -26.78 -12.21
N LEU A 255 23.36 -26.82 -11.25
CA LEU A 255 23.14 -25.73 -10.28
C LEU A 255 23.86 -26.01 -8.93
N THR A 256 24.49 -27.17 -8.82
CA THR A 256 25.36 -27.56 -7.72
C THR A 256 26.65 -26.75 -7.76
N ILE A 257 27.02 -26.14 -6.63
CA ILE A 257 28.35 -25.55 -6.45
C ILE A 257 29.30 -26.67 -6.03
N SER A 258 30.24 -27.04 -6.90
CA SER A 258 31.31 -28.02 -6.63
C SER A 258 32.59 -27.60 -7.35
N MET A 259 33.74 -28.02 -6.80
CA MET A 259 35.06 -27.90 -7.44
C MET A 259 35.46 -29.18 -8.19
N ASP A 260 34.62 -30.21 -8.14
CA ASP A 260 34.86 -31.48 -8.82
C ASP A 260 34.54 -31.39 -10.31
N ASN A 261 35.18 -32.25 -11.10
CA ASN A 261 34.86 -32.40 -12.51
C ASN A 261 33.55 -33.19 -12.68
N ILE A 262 32.75 -32.83 -13.69
CA ILE A 262 31.59 -33.63 -14.12
C ILE A 262 32.06 -34.62 -15.19
N PRO A 263 32.19 -35.93 -14.88
CA PRO A 263 32.52 -36.92 -15.89
C PRO A 263 31.34 -37.08 -16.86
N VAL A 264 31.61 -37.01 -18.16
CA VAL A 264 30.58 -37.19 -19.20
C VAL A 264 31.06 -38.12 -20.31
N PRO A 265 30.24 -39.09 -20.74
CA PRO A 265 30.54 -39.86 -21.94
C PRO A 265 30.31 -38.97 -23.17
N VAL A 266 31.35 -38.83 -24.01
CA VAL A 266 31.32 -37.91 -25.17
C VAL A 266 30.37 -38.38 -26.27
N LEU A 267 30.31 -39.70 -26.52
CA LEU A 267 29.56 -40.24 -27.66
C LEU A 267 28.05 -39.90 -27.61
N PRO A 268 27.33 -40.02 -26.48
CA PRO A 268 25.94 -39.55 -26.37
C PRO A 268 25.73 -38.07 -26.72
N PHE A 269 26.68 -37.19 -26.35
CA PHE A 269 26.58 -35.76 -26.68
C PHE A 269 26.67 -35.52 -28.19
N ILE A 270 27.54 -36.27 -28.88
CA ILE A 270 27.66 -36.20 -30.34
C ILE A 270 26.40 -36.74 -31.02
N ILE A 271 25.88 -37.89 -30.57
CA ILE A 271 24.76 -38.57 -31.22
C ILE A 271 23.45 -37.81 -31.00
N TYR A 272 23.18 -37.36 -29.78
CA TYR A 272 21.90 -36.78 -29.40
C TYR A 272 21.93 -35.25 -29.30
N GLY A 273 23.10 -34.61 -29.42
CA GLY A 273 23.23 -33.15 -29.40
C GLY A 273 23.00 -32.51 -28.02
N TYR A 274 23.29 -33.24 -26.94
CA TYR A 274 23.13 -32.70 -25.58
C TYR A 274 24.01 -31.49 -25.31
N SER A 275 23.55 -30.61 -24.42
CA SER A 275 24.31 -29.42 -23.97
C SER A 275 24.41 -29.38 -22.45
N ILE A 276 25.61 -29.14 -21.91
CA ILE A 276 25.79 -28.74 -20.51
C ILE A 276 26.01 -27.23 -20.45
N ILE A 277 25.19 -26.54 -19.67
CA ILE A 277 25.19 -25.08 -19.61
C ILE A 277 25.32 -24.62 -18.16
N GLY A 278 26.39 -23.88 -17.87
CA GLY A 278 26.60 -23.31 -16.53
C GLY A 278 25.63 -22.17 -16.22
N SER A 279 24.92 -22.29 -15.10
CA SER A 279 24.00 -21.27 -14.56
C SER A 279 24.20 -21.14 -13.04
N GLY A 280 24.03 -19.93 -12.49
CA GLY A 280 24.30 -19.64 -11.07
C GLY A 280 23.49 -18.48 -10.50
N GLY A 281 22.40 -18.10 -11.16
CA GLY A 281 21.54 -16.96 -10.83
C GLY A 281 20.79 -16.48 -12.07
N ALA A 282 20.04 -15.39 -11.95
CA ALA A 282 19.29 -14.80 -13.06
C ALA A 282 19.73 -13.35 -13.33
N HIS A 283 19.50 -12.88 -14.55
CA HIS A 283 19.72 -11.47 -14.88
C HIS A 283 18.72 -10.55 -14.14
N PRO A 284 19.06 -9.28 -13.85
CA PRO A 284 18.19 -8.39 -13.09
C PRO A 284 16.74 -8.30 -13.60
N GLN A 285 16.56 -8.23 -14.92
CA GLN A 285 15.24 -8.21 -15.55
C GLN A 285 14.49 -9.53 -15.32
N SER A 286 15.21 -10.66 -15.34
CA SER A 286 14.67 -11.98 -15.03
C SER A 286 14.28 -12.11 -13.55
N VAL A 287 15.05 -11.54 -12.62
CA VAL A 287 14.69 -11.50 -11.19
C VAL A 287 13.39 -10.72 -10.99
N GLN A 288 13.22 -9.57 -11.67
CA GLN A 288 11.96 -8.81 -11.61
C GLN A 288 10.78 -9.59 -12.23
N ALA A 289 11.00 -10.31 -13.33
CA ALA A 289 10.00 -11.19 -13.93
C ALA A 289 9.62 -12.33 -12.97
N MET A 290 10.61 -12.97 -12.35
CA MET A 290 10.44 -14.03 -11.37
C MET A 290 9.63 -13.55 -10.15
N LEU A 291 9.95 -12.38 -9.59
CA LEU A 291 9.21 -11.84 -8.44
C LEU A 291 7.76 -11.56 -8.80
N ARG A 292 7.48 -10.98 -9.97
CA ARG A 292 6.09 -10.78 -10.44
C ARG A 292 5.35 -12.10 -10.62
N PHE A 293 6.00 -13.08 -11.26
CA PHE A 293 5.43 -14.41 -11.44
C PHE A 293 5.15 -15.11 -10.11
N ALA A 294 6.09 -15.05 -9.17
CA ALA A 294 5.93 -15.66 -7.86
C ALA A 294 4.78 -15.03 -7.07
N ALA A 295 4.59 -13.71 -7.17
CA ALA A 295 3.46 -13.00 -6.58
C ALA A 295 2.12 -13.46 -7.19
N GLU A 296 2.03 -13.50 -8.52
CA GLU A 296 0.80 -13.85 -9.24
C GLU A 296 0.40 -15.33 -9.06
N HIS A 297 1.38 -16.24 -9.11
CA HIS A 297 1.14 -17.68 -9.07
C HIS A 297 1.32 -18.30 -7.69
N SER A 298 1.57 -17.48 -6.66
CA SER A 298 1.80 -17.92 -5.28
C SER A 298 2.94 -18.93 -5.13
N VAL A 299 4.03 -18.76 -5.88
CA VAL A 299 5.24 -19.57 -5.69
C VAL A 299 5.92 -19.12 -4.41
N LYS A 300 6.00 -20.01 -3.42
CA LYS A 300 6.55 -19.70 -2.10
C LYS A 300 7.54 -20.77 -1.67
N PRO A 301 8.73 -20.39 -1.16
CA PRO A 301 9.59 -21.35 -0.51
C PRO A 301 8.90 -21.89 0.74
N VAL A 302 9.10 -23.17 1.05
CA VAL A 302 8.82 -23.69 2.38
C VAL A 302 10.02 -23.35 3.26
N ILE A 303 9.76 -22.63 4.34
CA ILE A 303 10.80 -22.01 5.15
C ILE A 303 10.82 -22.53 6.58
N GLU A 304 12.00 -22.49 7.18
CA GLU A 304 12.21 -22.58 8.62
C GLU A 304 12.85 -21.29 9.11
N LYS A 305 12.24 -20.68 10.13
CA LYS A 305 12.69 -19.40 10.66
C LYS A 305 13.69 -19.58 11.79
N PHE A 306 14.73 -18.75 11.76
CA PHE A 306 15.76 -18.65 12.77
C PHE A 306 15.92 -17.20 13.20
N PRO A 307 16.23 -16.93 14.47
CA PRO A 307 16.59 -15.59 14.87
C PRO A 307 17.93 -15.16 14.24
N MET A 308 18.01 -13.94 13.73
CA MET A 308 19.27 -13.36 13.22
C MET A 308 20.14 -12.88 14.39
N THR A 309 20.69 -13.87 15.10
CA THR A 309 21.69 -13.73 16.16
C THR A 309 22.84 -14.68 15.85
N GLN A 310 24.00 -14.51 16.50
CA GLN A 310 25.14 -15.42 16.31
C GLN A 310 24.74 -16.89 16.51
N LYS A 311 23.93 -17.17 17.55
CA LYS A 311 23.39 -18.51 17.79
C LYS A 311 22.45 -18.96 16.68
N GLY A 312 21.47 -18.14 16.28
CA GLY A 312 20.51 -18.55 15.26
C GLY A 312 21.12 -18.72 13.86
N VAL A 313 22.13 -17.93 13.50
CA VAL A 313 22.94 -18.15 12.30
C VAL A 313 23.65 -19.50 12.40
N THR A 314 24.30 -19.78 13.53
CA THR A 314 25.00 -21.05 13.76
C THR A 314 24.04 -22.24 13.69
N ASP A 315 22.87 -22.16 14.35
CA ASP A 315 21.84 -23.20 14.35
C ASP A 315 21.32 -23.46 12.92
N ALA A 316 21.05 -22.40 12.15
CA ALA A 316 20.54 -22.51 10.79
C ALA A 316 21.57 -23.15 9.85
N MET A 317 22.84 -22.75 9.96
CA MET A 317 23.93 -23.31 9.15
C MET A 317 24.21 -24.77 9.52
N THR A 318 24.25 -25.11 10.82
CA THR A 318 24.41 -26.51 11.26
C THR A 318 23.28 -27.39 10.72
N LYS A 319 22.03 -26.93 10.82
CA LYS A 319 20.88 -27.68 10.28
C LYS A 319 20.96 -27.84 8.75
N LEU A 320 21.47 -26.83 8.06
CA LEU A 320 21.69 -26.87 6.61
C LEU A 320 22.77 -27.89 6.23
N ASP A 321 23.89 -27.89 6.95
CA ASP A 321 25.02 -28.81 6.73
C ASP A 321 24.59 -30.28 6.99
N GLU A 322 23.72 -30.51 7.97
CA GLU A 322 23.09 -31.81 8.25
C GLU A 322 22.05 -32.24 7.19
N GLY A 323 21.67 -31.35 6.27
CA GLY A 323 20.66 -31.62 5.24
C GLY A 323 19.23 -31.78 5.78
N SER A 324 18.97 -31.33 7.02
CA SER A 324 17.71 -31.54 7.73
C SER A 324 16.73 -30.36 7.62
N VAL A 325 17.12 -29.27 6.96
CA VAL A 325 16.24 -28.12 6.64
C VAL A 325 15.14 -28.52 5.64
N ARG A 326 13.91 -28.07 5.87
CA ARG A 326 12.73 -28.21 5.00
C ARG A 326 12.11 -26.85 4.66
N TYR A 327 12.43 -26.22 3.54
CA TYR A 327 13.52 -26.50 2.59
C TYR A 327 14.52 -25.32 2.50
N ARG A 328 14.18 -24.17 3.09
CA ARG A 328 15.01 -22.97 3.17
C ARG A 328 15.09 -22.48 4.61
N GLY A 329 16.28 -22.27 5.14
CA GLY A 329 16.45 -21.53 6.39
C GLY A 329 16.29 -20.04 6.12
N VAL A 330 15.64 -19.30 7.02
CA VAL A 330 15.49 -17.84 6.94
C VAL A 330 15.78 -17.23 8.28
N LEU A 331 16.76 -16.35 8.32
CA LEU A 331 17.10 -15.54 9.47
C LEU A 331 16.21 -14.29 9.50
N GLU A 332 15.61 -14.02 10.65
CA GLU A 332 14.78 -12.84 10.90
C GLU A 332 15.44 -11.97 11.97
N VAL A 333 15.62 -10.68 11.69
CA VAL A 333 16.20 -9.74 12.66
C VAL A 333 15.32 -9.74 13.92
N ILE A 334 15.87 -10.24 15.04
CA ILE A 334 15.19 -10.08 16.33
C ILE A 334 15.33 -8.61 16.71
N HIS A 335 14.29 -7.85 16.47
CA HIS A 335 14.07 -6.65 17.25
C HIS A 335 13.91 -7.12 18.71
N HIS A 336 14.92 -6.85 19.57
CA HIS A 336 14.72 -6.95 21.02
C HIS A 336 13.41 -6.24 21.29
N ALA A 337 12.48 -6.98 21.87
CA ALA A 337 11.11 -6.59 21.99
C ALA A 337 10.96 -5.15 22.54
N MET A 338 10.85 -4.15 21.65
CA MET A 338 9.50 -3.72 21.41
C MET A 338 8.90 -4.88 20.63
N ILE A 339 8.11 -5.72 21.31
CA ILE A 339 7.02 -6.41 20.63
C ILE A 339 6.50 -5.32 19.70
N ALA A 340 6.68 -5.42 18.38
CA ALA A 340 5.74 -4.71 17.54
C ALA A 340 4.44 -5.30 18.04
N PRO A 341 3.59 -4.53 18.75
CA PRO A 341 2.28 -5.05 19.10
C PRO A 341 1.72 -5.56 17.79
N LYS A 342 0.82 -6.55 17.81
CA LYS A 342 -0.11 -6.67 16.67
C LYS A 342 -0.46 -5.23 16.30
N PRO A 343 -0.18 -4.75 15.06
CA PRO A 343 -0.16 -3.31 14.79
C PRO A 343 -1.39 -2.74 15.47
N TRP A 344 -1.23 -1.76 16.38
CA TRP A 344 -2.14 -1.61 17.54
C TRP A 344 -3.66 -1.60 17.21
N LEU A 345 -4.03 -1.29 15.96
CA LEU A 345 -5.35 -1.49 15.36
C LEU A 345 -5.87 -2.95 15.38
N GLU A 346 -5.03 -3.95 15.11
CA GLU A 346 -5.34 -5.38 15.18
C GLU A 346 -5.68 -5.86 16.59
N GLU A 347 -5.20 -5.16 17.62
CA GLU A 347 -5.55 -5.41 19.03
C GLU A 347 -6.94 -4.88 19.39
N LEU A 348 -7.43 -3.90 18.64
CA LEU A 348 -8.75 -3.32 18.88
C LEU A 348 -9.85 -4.31 18.50
N THR A 349 -10.90 -4.37 19.31
CA THR A 349 -12.12 -5.09 18.97
C THR A 349 -12.86 -4.37 17.83
N LEU A 350 -13.80 -5.05 17.17
CA LEU A 350 -14.60 -4.42 16.11
C LEU A 350 -15.34 -3.15 16.58
N ASN A 351 -15.78 -3.10 17.84
CA ASN A 351 -16.42 -1.92 18.42
C ASN A 351 -15.43 -0.78 18.65
N LYS A 352 -14.20 -1.08 19.09
CA LYS A 352 -13.13 -0.08 19.23
C LYS A 352 -12.70 0.47 17.87
N LEU A 353 -12.57 -0.41 16.87
CA LEU A 353 -12.33 0.00 15.48
C LEU A 353 -13.49 0.83 14.90
N HIS A 354 -14.74 0.55 15.29
CA HIS A 354 -15.89 1.37 14.89
C HIS A 354 -15.79 2.80 15.45
N ARG A 355 -15.42 2.94 16.74
CA ARG A 355 -15.21 4.24 17.40
C ARG A 355 -14.10 5.02 16.71
N LEU A 356 -12.96 4.38 16.50
CA LEU A 356 -11.82 4.98 15.84
C LEU A 356 -12.14 5.37 14.38
N ALA A 357 -12.79 4.48 13.63
CA ALA A 357 -13.23 4.76 12.27
C ALA A 357 -14.21 5.94 12.20
N THR A 358 -15.11 6.05 13.18
CA THR A 358 -16.02 7.19 13.31
C THR A 358 -15.25 8.49 13.53
N ALA A 359 -14.28 8.48 14.45
CA ALA A 359 -13.48 9.65 14.79
C ALA A 359 -12.55 10.12 13.66
N LEU A 360 -12.16 9.22 12.76
CA LEU A 360 -11.34 9.53 11.58
C LEU A 360 -12.17 9.78 10.31
N GLY A 361 -13.49 9.62 10.43
CA GLY A 361 -14.40 9.62 9.31
C GLY A 361 -13.99 8.61 8.25
N THR A 362 -13.65 7.37 8.59
CA THR A 362 -13.39 6.24 7.68
C THR A 362 -14.64 5.32 7.56
N PRO A 363 -14.73 4.42 6.58
CA PRO A 363 -15.83 3.46 6.51
C PRO A 363 -15.89 2.57 7.75
N CYS A 364 -17.06 2.49 8.39
CA CYS A 364 -17.27 1.63 9.57
C CYS A 364 -18.01 0.32 9.25
N SER A 365 -18.17 -0.03 7.97
CA SER A 365 -18.77 -1.30 7.52
C SER A 365 -17.69 -2.25 6.99
N GLY A 366 -18.01 -3.54 6.88
CA GLY A 366 -17.08 -4.56 6.40
C GLY A 366 -16.35 -5.32 7.50
N THR A 367 -15.44 -6.21 7.10
CA THR A 367 -14.65 -7.09 7.98
C THR A 367 -13.72 -6.28 8.88
N LYS A 368 -13.19 -6.91 9.94
CA LYS A 368 -12.18 -6.29 10.82
C LYS A 368 -11.00 -5.75 10.02
N LEU A 369 -10.50 -6.56 9.08
CA LEU A 369 -9.38 -6.23 8.21
C LEU A 369 -9.69 -5.03 7.29
N ALA A 370 -10.88 -5.00 6.68
CA ALA A 370 -11.29 -3.87 5.85
C ALA A 370 -11.34 -2.54 6.61
N ARG A 371 -11.76 -2.55 7.89
CA ARG A 371 -11.76 -1.35 8.74
C ARG A 371 -10.35 -0.91 9.12
N ILE A 372 -9.47 -1.87 9.44
CA ILE A 372 -8.06 -1.60 9.74
C ILE A 372 -7.40 -0.94 8.53
N GLU A 373 -7.60 -1.50 7.35
CA GLU A 373 -7.01 -0.97 6.12
C GLU A 373 -7.51 0.43 5.79
N ALA A 374 -8.82 0.68 5.94
CA ALA A 374 -9.37 2.01 5.72
C ALA A 374 -8.87 3.06 6.73
N ILE A 375 -8.60 2.65 7.97
CA ILE A 375 -7.97 3.51 8.99
C ILE A 375 -6.52 3.82 8.58
N ARG A 376 -5.75 2.80 8.20
CA ARG A 376 -4.35 2.96 7.75
C ARG A 376 -4.23 3.91 6.58
N HIS A 377 -5.01 3.66 5.53
CA HIS A 377 -5.03 4.50 4.32
C HIS A 377 -5.37 5.96 4.64
N ALA A 378 -6.30 6.21 5.57
CA ALA A 378 -6.66 7.56 5.98
C ALA A 378 -5.54 8.28 6.76
N THR A 379 -4.71 7.54 7.49
CA THR A 379 -3.59 8.07 8.29
C THR A 379 -2.26 8.11 7.53
N SER A 380 -2.11 7.36 6.43
CA SER A 380 -0.89 7.37 5.60
C SER A 380 -0.86 8.53 4.61
N ASN A 381 -2.02 9.02 4.18
CA ASN A 381 -2.17 10.09 3.19
C ASN A 381 -2.07 11.51 3.78
N THR A 382 -1.72 11.66 5.06
CA THR A 382 -1.53 12.97 5.69
C THR A 382 -0.08 13.47 5.50
N VAL A 383 0.07 14.76 5.20
CA VAL A 383 1.37 15.43 5.01
C VAL A 383 2.21 15.29 6.28
N ARG A 384 3.44 14.79 6.17
CA ARG A 384 4.35 14.58 7.31
C ARG A 384 4.94 15.90 7.79
N ASP A 385 5.03 16.09 9.10
CA ASP A 385 5.80 17.18 9.69
C ASP A 385 7.28 17.03 9.28
N GLY A 386 7.84 18.07 8.65
CA GLY A 386 9.24 18.11 8.20
C GLY A 386 9.48 17.95 6.69
N ASP A 387 8.44 17.81 5.86
CA ASP A 387 8.60 17.88 4.39
C ASP A 387 8.87 19.34 3.97
N SER A 388 10.15 19.68 3.85
CA SER A 388 10.64 21.04 3.57
C SER A 388 10.14 21.63 2.24
N ARG A 389 9.43 20.85 1.41
CA ARG A 389 8.91 21.27 0.10
C ARG A 389 7.45 21.72 0.10
N ARG A 390 6.64 21.49 1.16
CA ARG A 390 5.21 21.89 1.19
C ARG A 390 4.78 22.42 2.56
N ARG A 391 4.72 23.76 2.70
CA ARG A 391 4.09 24.41 3.86
C ARG A 391 2.57 24.21 3.77
N VAL A 392 1.96 23.56 4.76
CA VAL A 392 0.50 23.43 4.82
C VAL A 392 -0.08 24.84 5.05
N PRO A 393 -1.00 25.33 4.19
CA PRO A 393 -1.58 26.67 4.34
C PRO A 393 -2.72 26.68 5.37
N ASN A 394 -3.01 27.87 5.93
CA ASN A 394 -4.25 28.10 6.68
C ASN A 394 -5.46 27.60 5.88
N LEU A 395 -6.44 27.00 6.56
CA LEU A 395 -7.60 26.43 5.91
C LEU A 395 -8.50 27.54 5.34
N SER A 396 -8.94 27.33 4.10
CA SER A 396 -10.09 28.00 3.49
C SER A 396 -10.94 26.92 2.83
N LEU A 397 -12.01 26.53 3.51
CA LEU A 397 -12.84 25.36 3.20
C LEU A 397 -14.24 25.80 2.76
N LEU A 398 -14.65 25.38 1.56
CA LEU A 398 -16.05 25.44 1.14
C LEU A 398 -16.70 24.08 1.35
N SER A 399 -17.70 24.01 2.22
CA SER A 399 -18.49 22.81 2.46
C SER A 399 -19.87 22.96 1.81
N ILE A 400 -20.09 22.20 0.74
CA ILE A 400 -21.29 22.27 -0.11
C ILE A 400 -22.25 21.14 0.29
N ASP A 401 -23.48 21.51 0.61
CA ASP A 401 -24.64 20.65 0.79
C ASP A 401 -25.52 20.69 -0.47
N MET A 402 -25.84 19.50 -0.99
CA MET A 402 -26.50 19.30 -2.28
C MET A 402 -27.98 18.97 -2.06
N GLY A 403 -28.84 19.99 -2.04
CA GLY A 403 -30.29 19.78 -1.99
C GLY A 403 -30.92 19.52 -3.36
N ILE A 404 -32.11 18.90 -3.34
CA ILE A 404 -32.93 18.55 -4.53
C ILE A 404 -33.16 19.75 -5.47
N ARG A 405 -33.41 20.94 -4.92
CA ARG A 405 -33.70 22.17 -5.71
C ARG A 405 -32.79 23.35 -5.38
N ASN A 406 -31.95 23.20 -4.36
CA ASN A 406 -31.14 24.28 -3.81
C ASN A 406 -29.82 23.70 -3.35
N LEU A 407 -28.76 24.47 -3.49
CA LEU A 407 -27.44 24.17 -2.97
C LEU A 407 -27.16 25.14 -1.82
N ALA A 408 -26.62 24.65 -0.71
CA ALA A 408 -26.11 25.52 0.34
C ALA A 408 -24.62 25.29 0.53
N PHE A 409 -23.90 26.32 0.95
CA PHE A 409 -22.51 26.14 1.32
C PHE A 409 -22.14 26.99 2.54
N ALA A 410 -21.23 26.44 3.33
CA ALA A 410 -20.55 27.13 4.43
C ALA A 410 -19.08 27.35 4.05
N HIS A 411 -18.58 28.56 4.26
CA HIS A 411 -17.16 28.88 4.15
C HIS A 411 -16.54 28.93 5.54
N LEU A 412 -15.58 28.03 5.78
CA LEU A 412 -14.87 27.88 7.05
C LEU A 412 -13.40 28.21 6.86
N THR A 413 -12.83 28.99 7.78
CA THR A 413 -11.39 29.26 7.82
C THR A 413 -10.82 28.81 9.15
N ALA A 414 -9.63 28.23 9.15
CA ALA A 414 -8.95 27.82 10.37
C ALA A 414 -7.44 28.06 10.23
N PRO A 415 -6.81 28.83 11.13
CA PRO A 415 -5.36 28.93 11.19
C PRO A 415 -4.72 27.56 11.43
N ILE A 416 -3.47 27.44 11.01
CA ILE A 416 -2.62 26.31 11.40
C ILE A 416 -1.82 26.69 12.64
N GLU A 417 -1.85 25.81 13.63
CA GLU A 417 -1.13 25.97 14.89
C GLU A 417 -0.36 24.68 15.24
N GLU A 418 0.69 24.83 16.06
CA GLU A 418 1.46 23.70 16.60
C GLU A 418 0.84 23.26 17.93
N ALA A 419 0.35 22.03 17.97
CA ALA A 419 -0.16 21.42 19.19
C ALA A 419 0.98 21.20 20.19
N THR A 420 0.81 21.63 21.44
CA THR A 420 1.88 21.62 22.45
C THR A 420 1.93 20.35 23.31
N ARG A 421 0.90 19.49 23.29
CA ARG A 421 0.81 18.21 24.01
C ARG A 421 -0.10 17.21 23.26
N PRO A 422 0.15 15.88 23.28
CA PRO A 422 1.24 15.15 23.95
C PRO A 422 2.60 15.22 23.23
N LEU A 423 2.62 15.43 21.91
CA LEU A 423 3.81 15.71 21.09
C LEU A 423 3.51 16.84 20.10
N LYS A 424 4.57 17.54 19.67
CA LYS A 424 4.50 18.63 18.68
C LYS A 424 3.98 18.10 17.35
N HIS A 425 2.83 18.59 16.92
CA HIS A 425 2.27 18.30 15.60
C HIS A 425 1.41 19.46 15.09
N ILE A 426 1.28 19.57 13.78
CA ILE A 426 0.43 20.60 13.17
C ILE A 426 -1.05 20.19 13.20
N GLN A 427 -1.92 21.12 13.59
CA GLN A 427 -3.38 20.98 13.48
C GLN A 427 -4.05 22.28 13.04
N TYR A 428 -5.29 22.16 12.54
CA TYR A 428 -6.15 23.33 12.38
C TYR A 428 -6.67 23.75 13.75
N SER A 429 -6.54 25.02 14.07
CA SER A 429 -7.12 25.58 15.28
C SER A 429 -8.62 25.83 15.13
N MET A 430 -9.21 26.55 16.09
CA MET A 430 -10.66 26.76 16.15
C MET A 430 -11.17 27.39 14.84
N PRO A 431 -12.08 26.71 14.11
CA PRO A 431 -12.57 27.19 12.83
C PRO A 431 -13.51 28.39 13.01
N THR A 432 -13.51 29.29 12.03
CA THR A 432 -14.45 30.42 11.95
C THR A 432 -15.37 30.24 10.76
N LEU A 433 -16.68 30.29 10.98
CA LEU A 433 -17.68 30.40 9.92
C LEU A 433 -17.66 31.83 9.36
N GLN A 434 -17.15 31.99 8.15
CA GLN A 434 -17.00 33.30 7.51
C GLN A 434 -18.23 33.68 6.69
N ALA A 435 -18.81 32.71 5.99
CA ALA A 435 -19.97 32.91 5.13
C ALA A 435 -20.86 31.67 5.11
N TRP A 436 -22.16 31.89 4.92
CA TRP A 436 -23.10 30.84 4.54
C TRP A 436 -24.07 31.40 3.51
N ARG A 437 -24.34 30.63 2.46
CA ARG A 437 -25.33 30.97 1.44
C ARG A 437 -26.14 29.76 1.05
N ARG A 438 -27.39 30.02 0.69
CA ARG A 438 -28.32 29.07 0.08
C ARG A 438 -28.73 29.61 -1.27
N ILE A 439 -28.48 28.84 -2.32
CA ILE A 439 -28.63 29.22 -3.71
C ILE A 439 -29.68 28.28 -4.33
N ALA A 440 -30.71 28.83 -4.97
CA ALA A 440 -31.61 28.03 -5.77
C ALA A 440 -30.92 27.64 -7.07
N VAL A 441 -30.99 26.36 -7.45
CA VAL A 441 -30.35 25.86 -8.68
C VAL A 441 -31.00 26.47 -9.93
N ALA A 442 -32.26 26.90 -9.83
CA ALA A 442 -33.01 27.56 -10.90
C ALA A 442 -32.81 29.10 -10.96
N GLU A 443 -32.50 29.79 -9.85
CA GLU A 443 -32.40 31.27 -9.86
C GLU A 443 -31.07 31.78 -10.46
N SER A 444 -30.11 30.92 -10.82
CA SER A 444 -28.91 31.34 -11.54
C SER A 444 -29.15 31.62 -13.03
N LEU A 445 -30.40 31.60 -13.49
CA LEU A 445 -30.81 31.68 -14.90
C LEU A 445 -30.78 33.08 -15.53
N ASP A 446 -30.49 34.16 -14.80
CA ASP A 446 -30.47 35.51 -15.42
C ASP A 446 -29.11 35.84 -16.06
N THR A 447 -28.88 35.24 -17.23
CA THR A 447 -27.64 35.30 -18.02
C THR A 447 -27.51 36.54 -18.90
N THR A 448 -28.37 37.55 -18.76
CA THR A 448 -28.38 38.70 -19.67
C THR A 448 -27.43 39.84 -19.28
N SER A 449 -26.86 39.89 -18.07
CA SER A 449 -26.16 41.11 -17.61
C SER A 449 -24.64 41.09 -17.56
N GLY A 450 -23.96 39.95 -17.76
CA GLY A 450 -22.48 39.91 -17.90
C GLY A 450 -21.67 40.56 -16.76
N ARG A 451 -22.28 40.88 -15.61
CA ARG A 451 -21.62 41.48 -14.45
C ARG A 451 -21.40 40.43 -13.34
N PRO A 452 -20.33 40.55 -12.54
CA PRO A 452 -20.22 39.80 -11.29
C PRO A 452 -21.46 40.05 -10.45
N CYS A 453 -21.97 39.00 -9.79
CA CYS A 453 -23.25 38.98 -9.09
C CYS A 453 -23.23 39.83 -7.79
N SER A 454 -23.01 41.14 -7.91
CA SER A 454 -23.09 42.12 -6.82
C SER A 454 -24.53 42.60 -6.54
N ALA A 455 -25.53 42.09 -7.27
CA ALA A 455 -26.94 42.47 -7.13
C ALA A 455 -27.73 41.61 -6.12
N LEU A 456 -27.12 40.59 -5.51
CA LEU A 456 -27.80 39.68 -4.57
C LEU A 456 -28.02 40.27 -3.15
N GLU A 457 -27.55 41.48 -2.86
CA GLU A 457 -27.81 42.14 -1.56
C GLU A 457 -29.23 42.73 -1.44
N LYS A 458 -29.99 42.82 -2.53
CA LYS A 458 -31.34 43.42 -2.55
C LYS A 458 -32.38 42.50 -3.20
N SER A 459 -32.58 41.30 -2.65
CA SER A 459 -33.80 40.54 -2.90
C SER A 459 -34.47 40.20 -1.56
N THR A 460 -35.18 41.18 -1.04
CA THR A 460 -36.28 40.94 -0.11
C THR A 460 -37.38 40.19 -0.84
N THR A 461 -37.57 38.93 -0.44
CA THR A 461 -38.81 38.14 -0.53
C THR A 461 -39.98 38.81 -1.25
N THR A 462 -40.11 38.57 -2.55
CA THR A 462 -41.41 38.58 -3.21
C THR A 462 -41.77 37.13 -3.50
N ALA A 463 -42.84 36.65 -2.87
CA ALA A 463 -43.39 35.33 -3.11
C ALA A 463 -43.97 35.31 -4.53
N VAL A 464 -43.34 34.56 -5.43
CA VAL A 464 -43.90 34.29 -6.75
C VAL A 464 -45.09 33.35 -6.56
N ASN A 465 -46.23 33.73 -7.15
CA ASN A 465 -47.45 32.92 -7.18
C ASN A 465 -47.17 31.52 -7.75
N PRO A 466 -47.60 30.43 -7.09
CA PRO A 466 -47.28 29.06 -7.52
C PRO A 466 -48.02 28.59 -8.80
N ALA A 467 -48.76 29.47 -9.47
CA ALA A 467 -49.57 29.14 -10.64
C ALA A 467 -48.85 29.32 -12.00
N GLU A 468 -47.65 29.92 -12.04
CA GLU A 468 -46.89 30.17 -13.28
C GLU A 468 -45.42 29.71 -13.18
N ALA A 469 -45.17 28.57 -12.54
CA ALA A 469 -43.84 27.94 -12.64
C ALA A 469 -43.67 27.34 -14.04
N SER A 470 -43.07 28.09 -14.96
CA SER A 470 -42.57 27.55 -16.23
C SER A 470 -41.78 26.27 -15.96
N LYS A 471 -42.09 25.16 -16.64
CA LYS A 471 -41.35 23.89 -16.50
C LYS A 471 -39.84 24.18 -16.60
N GLU A 472 -39.12 24.01 -15.50
CA GLU A 472 -37.68 24.24 -15.44
C GLU A 472 -36.97 23.39 -16.52
N SER A 473 -36.25 24.07 -17.44
CA SER A 473 -35.41 23.44 -18.47
C SER A 473 -34.42 22.47 -17.82
N PHE A 474 -34.29 21.27 -18.40
CA PHE A 474 -33.35 20.24 -17.95
C PHE A 474 -32.31 19.91 -19.02
N GLU A 475 -31.88 20.92 -19.76
CA GLU A 475 -30.84 20.76 -20.76
C GLU A 475 -29.45 20.74 -20.09
N PRO A 476 -28.59 19.74 -20.37
CA PRO A 476 -27.25 19.65 -19.80
C PRO A 476 -26.41 20.92 -19.99
N ILE A 477 -26.62 21.66 -21.08
CA ILE A 477 -25.89 22.89 -21.38
C ILE A 477 -26.16 23.99 -20.33
N ASP A 478 -27.38 24.07 -19.79
CA ASP A 478 -27.75 25.06 -18.78
C ASP A 478 -27.09 24.71 -17.44
N TYR A 479 -27.10 23.43 -17.07
CA TYR A 479 -26.44 22.93 -15.87
C TYR A 479 -24.93 23.15 -15.91
N ALA A 480 -24.30 22.93 -17.08
CA ALA A 480 -22.87 23.16 -17.27
C ALA A 480 -22.52 24.65 -17.11
N ARG A 481 -23.32 25.54 -17.68
CA ARG A 481 -23.16 27.00 -17.53
C ARG A 481 -23.29 27.43 -16.07
N HIS A 482 -24.29 26.89 -15.36
CA HIS A 482 -24.49 27.17 -13.94
C HIS A 482 -23.34 26.65 -13.07
N ALA A 483 -22.87 25.43 -13.32
CA ALA A 483 -21.73 24.85 -12.61
C ALA A 483 -20.49 25.73 -12.80
N TYR A 484 -20.21 26.18 -14.02
CA TYR A 484 -19.11 27.10 -14.32
C TYR A 484 -19.23 28.42 -13.53
N HIS A 485 -20.37 29.12 -13.62
CA HIS A 485 -20.53 30.41 -12.93
C HIS A 485 -20.50 30.28 -11.41
N LEU A 486 -21.12 29.23 -10.86
CA LEU A 486 -21.11 28.97 -9.43
C LEU A 486 -19.69 28.69 -8.94
N VAL A 487 -18.95 27.79 -9.62
CA VAL A 487 -17.54 27.51 -9.30
C VAL A 487 -16.70 28.77 -9.41
N LYS A 488 -16.82 29.51 -10.51
CA LYS A 488 -16.10 30.78 -10.71
C LYS A 488 -16.36 31.76 -9.56
N TYR A 489 -17.63 32.00 -9.23
CA TYR A 489 -18.02 32.89 -8.13
C TYR A 489 -17.43 32.42 -6.79
N MET A 490 -17.55 31.13 -6.48
CA MET A 490 -17.05 30.57 -5.23
C MET A 490 -15.52 30.70 -5.11
N LEU A 491 -14.80 30.47 -6.20
CA LEU A 491 -13.35 30.61 -6.25
C LEU A 491 -12.90 32.07 -6.11
N GLU A 492 -13.56 32.99 -6.82
CA GLU A 492 -13.26 34.43 -6.77
C GLU A 492 -13.58 35.04 -5.40
N ALA A 493 -14.71 34.66 -4.80
CA ALA A 493 -15.19 35.25 -3.55
C ALA A 493 -14.49 34.69 -2.30
N TYR A 494 -14.16 33.39 -2.29
CA TYR A 494 -13.72 32.70 -1.06
C TYR A 494 -12.31 32.14 -1.13
N GLN A 495 -11.71 32.05 -2.33
CA GLN A 495 -10.37 31.50 -2.57
C GLN A 495 -10.08 30.24 -1.74
N PRO A 496 -10.93 29.19 -1.86
CA PRO A 496 -10.77 27.97 -1.09
C PRO A 496 -9.50 27.22 -1.49
N ASN A 497 -8.89 26.54 -0.52
CA ASN A 497 -7.91 25.49 -0.78
C ASN A 497 -8.51 24.09 -0.61
N HIS A 498 -9.74 24.00 -0.06
CA HIS A 498 -10.50 22.75 0.05
C HIS A 498 -11.97 22.97 -0.32
N VAL A 499 -12.54 22.05 -1.09
CA VAL A 499 -13.97 21.98 -1.43
C VAL A 499 -14.50 20.61 -1.05
N LEU A 500 -15.53 20.58 -0.22
CA LEU A 500 -16.29 19.37 0.11
C LEU A 500 -17.63 19.43 -0.61
N ILE A 501 -18.01 18.33 -1.25
CA ILE A 501 -19.31 18.20 -1.92
C ILE A 501 -20.05 17.03 -1.28
N GLU A 502 -21.25 17.30 -0.76
CA GLU A 502 -22.14 16.26 -0.25
C GLU A 502 -22.54 15.32 -1.40
N ARG A 503 -22.28 14.02 -1.22
CA ARG A 503 -22.66 12.99 -2.19
C ARG A 503 -24.14 12.67 -2.10
N GLN A 504 -24.85 12.88 -3.20
CA GLN A 504 -26.23 12.44 -3.29
C GLN A 504 -26.36 10.93 -3.42
N ARG A 505 -27.43 10.41 -2.81
CA ARG A 505 -27.75 8.99 -2.84
C ARG A 505 -28.85 8.74 -3.86
N PHE A 506 -28.66 7.70 -4.68
CA PHE A 506 -29.73 7.21 -5.52
C PHE A 506 -30.88 6.69 -4.65
N ARG A 507 -32.08 7.26 -4.80
CA ARG A 507 -33.28 6.83 -4.08
C ARG A 507 -34.09 5.93 -5.00
N SER A 508 -34.03 4.61 -4.77
CA SER A 508 -34.74 3.60 -5.57
C SER A 508 -36.23 3.43 -5.19
N GLY A 509 -36.76 4.25 -4.27
CA GLY A 509 -38.16 4.25 -3.89
C GLY A 509 -38.70 5.67 -3.71
N GLY A 510 -39.86 5.96 -4.33
CA GLY A 510 -40.52 7.27 -4.29
C GLY A 510 -41.38 7.52 -5.53
N GLN A 511 -42.14 8.62 -5.54
CA GLN A 511 -42.85 9.08 -6.75
C GLN A 511 -41.86 9.47 -7.85
N SER A 512 -42.28 9.42 -9.12
CA SER A 512 -41.46 9.72 -10.31
C SER A 512 -40.68 11.04 -10.21
N ALA A 513 -41.27 12.07 -9.59
CA ALA A 513 -40.60 13.35 -9.33
C ALA A 513 -39.33 13.19 -8.48
N VAL A 514 -39.30 12.29 -7.48
CA VAL A 514 -38.13 12.08 -6.62
C VAL A 514 -36.97 11.47 -7.42
N GLN A 515 -37.26 10.55 -8.34
CA GLN A 515 -36.26 9.95 -9.21
C GLN A 515 -35.69 10.97 -10.18
N GLU A 516 -36.57 11.74 -10.83
CA GLU A 516 -36.17 12.80 -11.75
C GLU A 516 -35.21 13.79 -11.07
N TRP A 517 -35.59 14.35 -9.93
CA TRP A 517 -34.73 15.28 -9.20
C TRP A 517 -33.43 14.65 -8.69
N THR A 518 -33.43 13.38 -8.32
CA THR A 518 -32.19 12.67 -7.92
C THR A 518 -31.21 12.61 -9.09
N LEU A 519 -31.71 12.35 -10.31
CA LEU A 519 -30.89 12.41 -11.53
C LEU A 519 -30.38 13.83 -11.78
N ARG A 520 -31.26 14.83 -11.65
CA ARG A 520 -30.88 16.24 -11.88
C ARG A 520 -29.74 16.69 -10.97
N VAL A 521 -29.84 16.40 -9.67
CA VAL A 521 -28.79 16.78 -8.72
C VAL A 521 -27.53 15.96 -8.93
N GLY A 522 -27.63 14.67 -9.26
CA GLY A 522 -26.46 13.84 -9.57
C GLY A 522 -25.70 14.33 -10.81
N VAL A 523 -26.41 14.78 -11.85
CA VAL A 523 -25.80 15.41 -13.03
C VAL A 523 -25.09 16.71 -12.64
N PHE A 524 -25.73 17.56 -11.84
CA PHE A 524 -25.13 18.82 -11.39
C PHE A 524 -23.91 18.59 -10.49
N GLU A 525 -23.99 17.65 -9.54
CA GLU A 525 -22.87 17.19 -8.70
C GLU A 525 -21.68 16.78 -9.58
N GLY A 526 -21.94 15.94 -10.59
CA GLY A 526 -20.93 15.51 -11.56
C GLY A 526 -20.28 16.67 -12.30
N MET A 527 -21.06 17.65 -12.76
CA MET A 527 -20.55 18.84 -13.45
C MET A 527 -19.69 19.72 -12.54
N LEU A 528 -20.06 19.89 -11.26
CA LEU A 528 -19.24 20.62 -10.28
C LEU A 528 -17.88 19.93 -10.10
N TYR A 529 -17.86 18.60 -9.95
CA TYR A 529 -16.62 17.84 -9.90
C TYR A 529 -15.80 18.00 -11.18
N SER A 530 -16.41 17.88 -12.36
CA SER A 530 -15.71 18.02 -13.64
C SER A 530 -15.05 19.39 -13.76
N VAL A 531 -15.78 20.49 -13.52
CA VAL A 531 -15.22 21.85 -13.64
C VAL A 531 -14.07 22.05 -12.65
N LEU A 532 -14.26 21.69 -11.38
CA LEU A 532 -13.22 21.86 -10.35
C LEU A 532 -11.98 20.99 -10.64
N ARG A 533 -12.17 19.74 -11.06
CA ARG A 533 -11.06 18.83 -11.39
C ARG A 533 -10.30 19.29 -12.63
N THR A 534 -10.98 19.74 -13.68
CA THR A 534 -10.31 20.34 -14.85
C THR A 534 -9.43 21.51 -14.45
N LEU A 535 -9.90 22.41 -13.57
CA LEU A 535 -9.09 23.55 -13.14
C LEU A 535 -7.86 23.15 -12.30
N VAL A 536 -7.94 22.06 -11.54
CA VAL A 536 -6.81 21.50 -10.78
C VAL A 536 -5.78 20.84 -11.69
N GLU A 537 -6.23 19.98 -12.61
CA GLU A 537 -5.35 19.23 -13.53
C GLU A 537 -4.65 20.14 -14.55
N GLU A 538 -5.30 21.23 -14.97
CA GLU A 538 -4.69 22.27 -15.82
C GLU A 538 -3.69 23.16 -15.04
N HIS A 539 -3.37 22.83 -13.80
CA HIS A 539 -2.49 23.58 -12.89
C HIS A 539 -2.91 25.03 -12.64
N LYS A 540 -4.19 25.36 -12.84
CA LYS A 540 -4.72 26.72 -12.65
C LYS A 540 -5.06 26.99 -11.18
N LEU A 541 -5.27 25.96 -10.37
CA LEU A 541 -5.66 26.06 -8.96
C LEU A 541 -5.00 24.97 -8.10
N GLN A 542 -4.51 25.37 -6.92
CA GLN A 542 -4.10 24.47 -5.84
C GLN A 542 -5.31 24.21 -4.93
N LEU A 543 -6.11 23.20 -5.26
CA LEU A 543 -7.38 22.93 -4.60
C LEU A 543 -7.59 21.43 -4.35
N SER A 544 -7.90 21.05 -3.11
CA SER A 544 -8.36 19.70 -2.77
C SER A 544 -9.88 19.62 -2.90
N ILE A 545 -10.38 18.55 -3.52
CA ILE A 545 -11.83 18.34 -3.74
C ILE A 545 -12.18 16.95 -3.21
N GLU A 546 -13.06 16.90 -2.20
CA GLU A 546 -13.38 15.65 -1.50
C GLU A 546 -14.89 15.37 -1.45
N PRO A 547 -15.31 14.12 -1.71
CA PRO A 547 -16.70 13.71 -1.49
C PRO A 547 -17.01 13.48 -0.01
N MET A 548 -18.16 14.00 0.41
CA MET A 548 -18.67 13.81 1.76
C MET A 548 -19.92 12.95 1.78
N GLN A 549 -19.94 11.96 2.66
CA GLN A 549 -21.08 11.04 2.80
C GLN A 549 -21.90 11.46 4.02
N PRO A 550 -23.17 11.90 3.84
CA PRO A 550 -24.07 12.23 4.95
C PRO A 550 -24.08 11.22 6.10
N PRO A 551 -24.15 9.88 5.87
CA PRO A 551 -24.14 8.92 6.99
C PRO A 551 -22.87 8.98 7.85
N ARG A 552 -21.70 9.37 7.31
CA ARG A 552 -20.45 9.45 8.08
C ARG A 552 -20.47 10.69 8.98
N VAL A 553 -20.92 11.82 8.44
CA VAL A 553 -21.11 13.07 9.19
C VAL A 553 -22.13 12.85 10.31
N ASN A 554 -23.27 12.24 9.99
CA ASN A 554 -24.32 11.92 10.96
C ASN A 554 -23.79 11.01 12.06
N ARG A 555 -23.05 9.97 11.69
CA ARG A 555 -22.46 9.03 12.64
C ARG A 555 -21.49 9.74 13.60
N TYR A 556 -20.61 10.58 13.07
CA TYR A 556 -19.63 11.33 13.86
C TYR A 556 -20.30 12.20 14.93
N TRP A 557 -21.33 12.96 14.56
CA TRP A 557 -22.00 13.87 15.48
C TRP A 557 -23.05 13.21 16.39
N LEU A 558 -23.77 12.21 15.90
CA LEU A 558 -24.97 11.68 16.58
C LEU A 558 -24.77 10.32 17.27
N GLU A 559 -23.90 9.43 16.78
CA GLU A 559 -23.63 8.15 17.48
C GLU A 559 -22.75 8.39 18.73
N VAL A 560 -21.88 9.40 18.71
CA VAL A 560 -20.94 9.71 19.81
C VAL A 560 -21.61 10.52 20.92
N SER A 561 -22.43 11.53 20.59
CA SER A 561 -23.08 12.43 21.56
C SER A 561 -24.19 11.79 22.39
N GLN A 562 -24.74 10.65 21.97
CA GLN A 562 -25.84 9.95 22.65
C GLN A 562 -25.41 8.62 23.32
N GLY A 563 -24.12 8.26 23.31
CA GLY A 563 -23.64 7.00 23.90
C GLY A 563 -24.09 5.72 23.18
N LEU A 564 -24.66 5.83 21.97
CA LEU A 564 -25.24 4.72 21.18
C LEU A 564 -24.20 3.92 20.37
N LEU A 565 -22.93 3.96 20.76
CA LEU A 565 -21.83 3.30 20.05
C LEU A 565 -21.97 1.76 20.10
N GLY A 566 -22.56 1.20 19.04
CA GLY A 566 -22.67 -0.26 18.83
C GLY A 566 -24.01 -0.89 19.20
N SER A 567 -25.03 -0.13 19.62
CA SER A 567 -26.38 -0.66 19.83
C SER A 567 -27.16 -0.74 18.52
N LYS A 568 -27.81 -1.89 18.27
CA LYS A 568 -28.80 -2.03 17.18
C LYS A 568 -30.16 -1.42 17.54
N GLU A 569 -30.38 -1.13 18.82
CA GLU A 569 -31.62 -0.57 19.34
C GLU A 569 -31.53 0.97 19.34
N ASN A 570 -32.54 1.60 18.71
CA ASN A 570 -32.72 3.05 18.52
C ASN A 570 -31.89 3.74 17.42
N LYS A 571 -31.98 3.27 16.17
CA LYS A 571 -31.63 4.10 15.01
C LYS A 571 -32.63 5.25 14.86
N LEU A 572 -32.14 6.50 14.99
CA LEU A 572 -32.94 7.69 14.73
C LEU A 572 -33.52 7.64 13.30
N VAL A 573 -34.82 7.88 13.18
CA VAL A 573 -35.52 7.98 11.89
C VAL A 573 -35.28 9.36 11.29
N GLY A 574 -35.30 9.52 9.96
CA GLY A 574 -34.82 10.72 9.25
C GLY A 574 -35.26 12.09 9.82
N ARG A 575 -36.50 12.21 10.33
CA ARG A 575 -36.99 13.45 10.97
C ARG A 575 -36.30 13.76 12.31
N GLN A 576 -35.94 12.73 13.07
CA GLN A 576 -35.22 12.87 14.34
C GLN A 576 -33.76 13.26 14.09
N ILE A 577 -33.11 12.70 13.06
CA ILE A 577 -31.75 13.07 12.64
C ILE A 577 -31.69 14.56 12.30
N LYS A 578 -32.62 15.02 11.44
CA LYS A 578 -32.75 16.43 11.05
C LYS A 578 -32.87 17.36 12.26
N LYS A 579 -33.77 17.03 13.18
CA LYS A 579 -33.93 17.82 14.41
C LYS A 579 -32.63 17.84 15.24
N ALA A 580 -31.99 16.69 15.45
CA ALA A 580 -30.78 16.59 16.26
C ALA A 580 -29.62 17.42 15.70
N LYS A 581 -29.45 17.43 14.36
CA LYS A 581 -28.46 18.30 13.70
C LYS A 581 -28.78 19.78 13.90
N ILE A 582 -30.05 20.14 13.72
CA ILE A 582 -30.49 21.53 13.86
C ILE A 582 -30.21 22.02 15.28
N ASP A 583 -30.58 21.21 16.26
CA ASP A 583 -30.36 21.49 17.68
C ASP A 583 -28.86 21.60 17.99
N LEU A 584 -28.04 20.66 17.50
CA LEU A 584 -26.58 20.69 17.68
C LEU A 584 -25.95 21.98 17.16
N VAL A 585 -26.29 22.39 15.94
CA VAL A 585 -25.78 23.64 15.36
C VAL A 585 -26.30 24.86 16.12
N GLY A 586 -27.52 24.78 16.66
CA GLY A 586 -28.06 25.80 17.55
C GLY A 586 -27.27 25.95 18.84
N HIS A 587 -26.55 24.91 19.30
CA HIS A 587 -25.62 25.00 20.43
C HIS A 587 -24.25 25.52 19.99
N LEU A 588 -23.73 25.03 18.85
CA LEU A 588 -22.43 25.44 18.30
C LEU A 588 -22.38 26.95 17.96
N LEU A 589 -23.50 27.53 17.52
CA LEU A 589 -23.58 28.95 17.14
C LEU A 589 -23.91 29.90 18.30
N ARG A 590 -24.03 29.42 19.55
CA ARG A 590 -24.22 30.30 20.72
C ARG A 590 -22.91 30.98 21.10
N ASP A 591 -23.02 32.22 21.58
CA ASP A 591 -21.88 32.96 22.13
C ASP A 591 -21.19 32.14 23.23
N GLY A 592 -19.86 31.96 23.08
CA GLY A 592 -19.04 31.19 24.02
C GLY A 592 -18.90 29.69 23.71
N SER A 593 -19.39 29.19 22.57
CA SER A 593 -19.05 27.83 22.11
C SER A 593 -17.54 27.72 21.82
N LEU A 594 -16.95 26.59 22.20
CA LEU A 594 -15.52 26.31 22.02
C LEU A 594 -15.20 25.64 20.66
N ASP A 595 -16.22 25.35 19.85
CA ASP A 595 -16.08 24.50 18.66
C ASP A 595 -16.04 25.28 17.34
N VAL A 596 -16.69 26.46 17.27
CA VAL A 596 -16.69 27.31 16.07
C VAL A 596 -16.90 28.79 16.40
N CYS A 597 -16.09 29.66 15.79
CA CYS A 597 -16.27 31.11 15.84
C CYS A 597 -17.25 31.60 14.76
N VAL A 598 -18.03 32.63 15.07
CA VAL A 598 -18.94 33.27 14.12
C VAL A 598 -18.31 34.54 13.57
N GLY A 599 -17.96 34.53 12.29
CA GLY A 599 -17.40 35.69 11.59
C GLY A 599 -18.41 36.83 11.45
N LYS A 600 -17.93 38.07 11.34
CA LYS A 600 -18.77 39.28 11.24
C LYS A 600 -19.83 39.19 10.15
N GLY A 601 -19.50 38.59 9.00
CA GLY A 601 -20.39 38.45 7.85
C GLY A 601 -21.60 37.52 8.05
N VAL A 602 -21.60 36.69 9.10
CA VAL A 602 -22.66 35.71 9.38
C VAL A 602 -23.30 35.86 10.75
N GLN A 603 -22.92 36.88 11.53
CA GLN A 603 -23.46 37.11 12.88
C GLN A 603 -24.99 37.14 12.89
N LYS A 604 -25.61 37.92 12.01
CA LYS A 604 -27.07 37.99 11.90
C LYS A 604 -27.69 36.63 11.57
N THR A 605 -27.12 35.90 10.61
CA THR A 605 -27.58 34.56 10.22
C THR A 605 -27.51 33.58 11.39
N ALA A 606 -26.41 33.60 12.15
CA ALA A 606 -26.21 32.75 13.33
C ALA A 606 -27.19 33.11 14.46
N SER A 607 -27.34 34.39 14.79
CA SER A 607 -28.30 34.86 15.81
C SER A 607 -29.75 34.51 15.43
N ASP A 608 -30.12 34.68 14.17
CA ASP A 608 -31.44 34.29 13.65
C ASP A 608 -31.65 32.78 13.75
N TYR A 609 -30.62 31.99 13.46
CA TYR A 609 -30.68 30.53 13.58
C TYR A 609 -30.91 30.11 15.03
N VAL A 610 -30.09 30.61 15.96
CA VAL A 610 -30.19 30.31 17.40
C VAL A 610 -31.54 30.74 17.98
N SER A 611 -32.01 31.95 17.63
CA SER A 611 -33.33 32.45 18.04
C SER A 611 -34.46 31.51 17.62
N ARG A 612 -34.40 30.99 16.39
CA ARG A 612 -35.40 30.07 15.87
C ARG A 612 -35.35 28.69 16.52
N VAL A 613 -34.16 28.14 16.77
CA VAL A 613 -34.01 26.88 17.51
C VAL A 613 -34.58 27.02 18.93
N ASN A 614 -34.27 28.11 19.64
CA ASN A 614 -34.81 28.38 20.98
C ASN A 614 -36.34 28.52 20.97
N LYS A 615 -36.92 29.20 19.98
CA LYS A 615 -38.38 29.32 19.81
C LYS A 615 -39.06 27.98 19.49
N ALA A 616 -38.41 27.13 18.68
CA ALA A 616 -38.92 25.80 18.34
C ALA A 616 -38.94 24.84 19.54
N SER A 617 -38.01 25.01 20.49
CA SER A 617 -37.99 24.28 21.77
C SER A 617 -39.10 24.70 22.73
N GLN A 618 -39.64 25.93 22.60
CA GLN A 618 -40.70 26.49 23.45
C GLN A 618 -42.12 26.30 22.89
N ARG A 619 -42.31 26.20 21.57
CA ARG A 619 -43.62 26.03 20.95
C ARG A 619 -43.74 24.63 20.32
N GLY A 620 -44.54 23.77 20.94
CA GLY A 620 -44.89 22.47 20.38
C GLY A 620 -45.47 22.58 18.97
N ARG A 621 -44.73 22.02 18.01
CA ARG A 621 -45.18 21.42 16.74
C ARG A 621 -46.12 22.24 15.84
N ALA A 622 -45.66 23.35 15.27
CA ALA A 622 -46.26 23.91 14.04
C ALA A 622 -45.33 24.89 13.29
N ASP A 623 -44.44 24.40 12.41
CA ASP A 623 -44.14 25.05 11.10
C ASP A 623 -43.18 24.16 10.26
N ALA A 624 -43.68 23.42 9.27
CA ALA A 624 -42.86 22.47 8.50
C ALA A 624 -42.06 23.11 7.35
N THR A 625 -42.43 24.31 6.89
CA THR A 625 -41.78 25.01 5.76
C THR A 625 -40.60 25.90 6.18
N LYS A 626 -40.49 26.28 7.45
CA LYS A 626 -39.34 27.04 8.00
C LYS A 626 -38.15 26.17 8.43
N MET A 627 -38.35 24.86 8.59
CA MET A 627 -37.30 23.91 8.99
C MET A 627 -36.33 23.51 7.86
N SER A 628 -36.63 23.81 6.59
CA SER A 628 -35.76 23.43 5.45
C SER A 628 -34.48 24.26 5.41
N LYS A 629 -34.59 25.60 5.48
CA LYS A 629 -33.42 26.51 5.49
C LYS A 629 -32.46 26.25 6.65
N GLN A 630 -32.97 25.71 7.77
CA GLN A 630 -32.16 25.39 8.93
C GLN A 630 -31.37 24.09 8.74
N ASP A 631 -31.92 23.15 7.99
CA ASP A 631 -31.26 21.88 7.64
C ASP A 631 -30.02 22.16 6.78
N ASP A 632 -30.17 22.99 5.75
CA ASP A 632 -29.11 23.23 4.77
C ASP A 632 -27.88 23.93 5.41
N LEU A 633 -28.09 24.84 6.38
CA LEU A 633 -26.99 25.38 7.20
C LEU A 633 -26.40 24.30 8.10
N ALA A 634 -27.25 23.50 8.74
CA ALA A 634 -26.76 22.48 9.65
C ALA A 634 -25.91 21.43 8.92
N ASP A 635 -26.34 20.99 7.75
CA ASP A 635 -25.65 19.98 6.95
C ASP A 635 -24.32 20.50 6.41
N SER A 636 -24.32 21.67 5.76
CA SER A 636 -23.07 22.27 5.24
C SER A 636 -22.07 22.60 6.36
N LEU A 637 -22.51 23.11 7.52
CA LEU A 637 -21.63 23.43 8.64
C LEU A 637 -21.08 22.17 9.33
N LEU A 638 -21.94 21.22 9.71
CA LEU A 638 -21.52 20.00 10.39
C LEU A 638 -20.62 19.13 9.51
N GLN A 639 -20.84 19.13 8.19
CA GLN A 639 -19.96 18.47 7.23
C GLN A 639 -18.55 19.06 7.27
N GLY A 640 -18.43 20.39 7.24
CA GLY A 640 -17.14 21.08 7.26
C GLY A 640 -16.40 20.88 8.58
N LEU A 641 -17.10 21.06 9.71
CA LEU A 641 -16.52 20.85 11.04
C LEU A 641 -16.08 19.38 11.25
N ALA A 642 -16.89 18.41 10.83
CA ALA A 642 -16.51 17.00 10.91
C ALA A 642 -15.23 16.72 10.12
N TRP A 643 -15.12 17.26 8.90
CA TRP A 643 -13.91 17.09 8.09
C TRP A 643 -12.67 17.66 8.78
N ILE A 644 -12.75 18.87 9.34
CA ILE A 644 -11.64 19.50 10.08
C ILE A 644 -11.20 18.60 11.25
N HIS A 645 -12.17 18.12 12.04
CA HIS A 645 -11.89 17.22 13.16
C HIS A 645 -11.25 15.91 12.70
N TRP A 646 -11.72 15.33 11.58
CA TRP A 646 -11.12 14.12 11.01
C TRP A 646 -9.68 14.34 10.55
N GLN A 647 -9.37 15.48 9.92
CA GLN A 647 -7.99 15.80 9.51
C GLN A 647 -7.07 15.96 10.71
N ASN A 648 -7.51 16.70 11.75
CA ASN A 648 -6.75 16.83 12.99
C ASN A 648 -6.52 15.47 13.66
N ASN A 649 -7.55 14.63 13.74
CA ASN A 649 -7.45 13.28 14.29
C ASN A 649 -6.51 12.38 13.50
N ARG A 650 -6.53 12.44 12.17
CA ARG A 650 -5.62 11.66 11.31
C ARG A 650 -4.17 12.07 11.52
N ARG A 651 -3.89 13.39 11.55
CA ARG A 651 -2.53 13.92 11.85
C ARG A 651 -2.08 13.49 13.24
N ARG A 652 -2.97 13.57 14.23
CA ARG A 652 -2.67 13.13 15.60
C ARG A 652 -2.31 11.64 15.68
N ILE A 653 -3.06 10.76 15.01
CA ILE A 653 -2.71 9.33 14.94
C ILE A 653 -1.42 9.11 14.16
N GLN A 654 -1.18 9.86 13.08
CA GLN A 654 0.05 9.73 12.31
C GLN A 654 1.28 10.01 13.16
N VAL A 655 1.20 10.97 14.09
CA VAL A 655 2.31 11.36 14.97
C VAL A 655 2.41 10.49 16.21
N LEU A 656 1.30 10.26 16.92
CA LEU A 656 1.30 9.57 18.22
C LEU A 656 1.06 8.06 18.11
N GLY A 657 0.60 7.57 16.96
CA GLY A 657 0.26 6.17 16.75
C GLY A 657 -0.73 5.64 17.79
N ARG A 658 -0.30 4.61 18.52
CA ARG A 658 -1.08 3.97 19.59
C ARG A 658 -1.43 4.95 20.71
N ASP A 659 -0.55 5.89 21.02
CA ASP A 659 -0.68 6.79 22.17
C ASP A 659 -1.74 7.89 21.93
N ALA A 660 -2.23 8.04 20.70
CA ALA A 660 -3.41 8.83 20.42
C ALA A 660 -4.70 8.18 20.91
N VAL A 661 -4.72 6.87 21.21
CA VAL A 661 -5.94 6.11 21.45
C VAL A 661 -5.91 5.47 22.84
N ASP A 662 -6.96 5.69 23.61
CA ASP A 662 -7.21 4.93 24.82
C ASP A 662 -7.53 3.49 24.43
N MET A 663 -6.59 2.59 24.69
CA MET A 663 -6.74 1.17 24.32
C MET A 663 -7.88 0.47 25.06
N ALA A 664 -8.36 1.00 26.20
CA ALA A 664 -9.51 0.47 26.91
C ALA A 664 -10.82 0.81 26.20
N SER A 665 -11.02 2.09 25.86
CA SER A 665 -12.28 2.57 25.25
C SER A 665 -12.28 2.58 23.72
N GLY A 666 -11.12 2.60 23.07
CA GLY A 666 -10.95 2.86 21.63
C GLY A 666 -11.24 4.31 21.23
N ALA A 667 -11.31 5.23 22.21
CA ALA A 667 -11.49 6.66 21.97
C ALA A 667 -10.14 7.33 21.67
N LEU A 668 -10.16 8.40 20.87
CA LEU A 668 -9.00 9.28 20.76
C LEU A 668 -8.86 10.05 22.07
N LEU A 669 -7.65 10.04 22.64
CA LEU A 669 -7.26 10.80 23.83
C LEU A 669 -7.16 12.29 23.52
#